data_AF-A0A848GIM1-F1
#
_entry.id   AF-A0A848GIM1-F1
#
_cell.length_a   1.000
_cell.length_b   1.000
_cell.length_c   1.000
_cell.angle_alpha   90.00
_cell.angle_beta   90.00
_cell.angle_gamma   90.00
#
_symmetry.space_group_name_H-M   'P 1'
#
loop_
_entity.id
_entity.type
_entity.pdbx_description
1 polymer ?
#
loop_
_entity_poly.entity_id
_entity_poly.type
_entity_poly.pdbx_seq_one_letter_code
_entity_poly.pdbx_strand_id
1 'polypeptide(L)'
;MTKYLIWIFLPALLSSAYAQQAPKDSTGKAVSDTVPRGTPKNLKQVTVSAGAFEASDKAKGASLTPMDAVTVAGNNGDLTQALRALPGVQQIGETEGLFVRGGTSDETKQFIDGTLFKYPNYPSVPGISQGARINPFLFKGILFSSGGYSALYGQAMSSALILESVDLPEKSSASFYLFPANQGAGLQRLGKDNRSSFGLGLNYSNQTLYNALVPHVPDYFQGPSYLEGTANFRIKTGRSGMFKVYAVWNKSTVGLYNQDVDSAALRSGYLVKGSNVYTNMSYRTALGEHWKVETGLAYSNNKDKRVVSLVDAAEKPATLPEVPLTLKNNRSDIHSDFAQARVVFTRFLSRDQAVRFGAEHFYSKDAGVYRDSAVAQTDQLSALFAESDIYLTGSLAAKAGLRLEHTSLLEQWSLAPRVSLAWRLTDESQLNFAYGLFYQEPQNEFLYRNRDLSLSSAAHYVVNYTRRAHNRFFRVEAYYKQYNDLIRLLPPDAKSVSTGNGYAKGVELFYRDKKTFKNLDYWITYTYLDTKRDYLNYPMELRPPFAAPHTMTIAVKKFFPDLSTGINVSYALAAGRPYYNIRYSDGWQLADQGTTKPYNIVNLHVSHLMTLFPRWKHKDFSGFAVGINNLLGTKQVFGYNYSYDGQHKMAVSLPANRTFFIGFFMSLGIDRTDDFINNNL
;
A
#
# COMPACT_ATOMS: atom_id res chain seq x y z
N MET A 1 23.44 3.69 36.51
CA MET A 1 24.05 2.37 36.23
C MET A 1 23.02 1.35 36.69
N THR A 2 22.53 0.38 35.91
CA THR A 2 23.19 -0.42 34.85
C THR A 2 22.14 -1.01 33.86
N LYS A 3 22.50 -1.11 32.57
CA LYS A 3 21.93 -1.95 31.49
C LYS A 3 20.41 -2.27 31.50
N TYR A 4 19.64 -1.65 30.59
CA TYR A 4 18.57 -2.31 29.83
C TYR A 4 18.56 -1.85 28.37
N LEU A 5 18.45 -2.80 27.45
CA LEU A 5 18.66 -2.65 26.00
C LEU A 5 17.53 -3.45 25.31
N ILE A 6 16.49 -2.77 24.80
CA ILE A 6 15.17 -3.36 24.45
C ILE A 6 14.65 -2.80 23.09
N TRP A 7 13.65 -3.46 22.48
CA TRP A 7 13.68 -3.91 21.07
C TRP A 7 12.29 -3.93 20.31
N ILE A 8 12.22 -4.54 19.09
CA ILE A 8 11.11 -4.85 18.06
C ILE A 8 10.53 -3.85 16.98
N PHE A 9 11.07 -3.77 15.73
CA PHE A 9 10.35 -3.28 14.51
C PHE A 9 11.03 -3.36 13.10
N LEU A 10 11.48 -4.52 12.58
CA LEU A 10 11.73 -4.66 11.10
C LEU A 10 11.83 -6.13 10.57
N PRO A 11 10.74 -6.89 10.38
CA PRO A 11 10.83 -8.32 10.01
C PRO A 11 10.96 -8.56 8.49
N ALA A 12 10.27 -7.77 7.68
CA ALA A 12 10.19 -7.96 6.23
C ALA A 12 11.23 -7.09 5.50
N LEU A 13 12.50 -7.54 5.52
CA LEU A 13 13.55 -7.01 4.63
C LEU A 13 14.20 -8.03 3.68
N LEU A 14 14.01 -9.33 3.90
CA LEU A 14 15.09 -10.28 3.58
C LEU A 14 14.69 -11.52 2.78
N SER A 15 13.40 -11.79 2.63
CA SER A 15 12.89 -12.99 1.96
C SER A 15 12.68 -12.79 0.44
N SER A 16 13.80 -12.65 -0.30
CA SER A 16 13.96 -12.79 -1.77
C SER A 16 13.60 -11.64 -2.73
N ALA A 17 14.42 -10.58 -2.81
CA ALA A 17 14.47 -9.69 -3.98
C ALA A 17 15.92 -9.55 -4.52
N TYR A 18 16.10 -9.34 -5.82
CA TYR A 18 17.40 -9.01 -6.42
C TYR A 18 17.23 -8.23 -7.72
N ALA A 19 18.06 -7.20 -7.92
CA ALA A 19 18.04 -6.38 -9.12
C ALA A 19 18.54 -7.17 -10.34
N GLN A 20 17.74 -7.28 -11.42
CA GLN A 20 18.11 -8.06 -12.61
C GLN A 20 19.46 -7.64 -13.21
N GLN A 21 20.52 -8.39 -12.92
CA GLN A 21 21.71 -8.41 -13.78
C GLN A 21 21.44 -9.36 -14.95
N ALA A 22 21.73 -8.91 -16.17
CA ALA A 22 21.55 -9.75 -17.35
C ALA A 22 22.37 -11.03 -17.19
N PRO A 23 21.78 -12.23 -17.34
CA PRO A 23 22.51 -13.49 -17.17
C PRO A 23 23.71 -13.51 -18.12
N LYS A 24 24.85 -14.04 -17.68
CA LYS A 24 26.05 -14.16 -18.52
C LYS A 24 26.23 -15.59 -19.01
N ASP A 25 26.68 -15.74 -20.25
CA ASP A 25 27.04 -17.03 -20.84
C ASP A 25 28.34 -17.59 -20.23
N SER A 26 28.73 -18.78 -20.65
CA SER A 26 29.97 -19.45 -20.21
C SER A 26 31.26 -18.72 -20.63
N THR A 27 31.16 -17.63 -21.40
CA THR A 27 32.29 -16.75 -21.77
C THR A 27 32.27 -15.40 -21.03
N GLY A 28 31.30 -15.18 -20.13
CA GLY A 28 31.15 -13.95 -19.37
C GLY A 28 30.44 -12.81 -20.12
N LYS A 29 29.93 -13.04 -21.33
CA LYS A 29 29.11 -12.07 -22.08
C LYS A 29 27.66 -12.14 -21.63
N ALA A 30 26.98 -11.00 -21.57
CA ALA A 30 25.56 -10.97 -21.26
C ALA A 30 24.77 -11.73 -22.34
N VAL A 31 24.03 -12.77 -21.92
CA VAL A 31 23.01 -13.45 -22.70
C VAL A 31 22.00 -12.41 -23.13
N SER A 32 21.87 -12.23 -24.45
CA SER A 32 20.83 -11.41 -25.04
C SER A 32 19.47 -12.04 -24.72
N ASP A 33 18.75 -11.48 -23.75
CA ASP A 33 17.29 -11.48 -23.82
C ASP A 33 16.92 -11.01 -25.23
N THR A 34 16.10 -11.77 -25.95
CA THR A 34 15.75 -11.46 -27.34
C THR A 34 14.75 -10.30 -27.37
N VAL A 35 15.28 -9.09 -27.18
CA VAL A 35 14.70 -7.86 -27.75
C VAL A 35 14.53 -8.10 -29.26
N PRO A 36 13.36 -7.80 -29.86
CA PRO A 36 13.19 -7.88 -31.31
C PRO A 36 14.31 -7.10 -32.02
N ARG A 37 14.96 -7.73 -33.01
CA ARG A 37 16.03 -7.11 -33.78
C ARG A 37 15.48 -5.86 -34.48
N GLY A 38 15.93 -4.67 -34.06
CA GLY A 38 15.50 -3.42 -34.69
C GLY A 38 15.76 -2.14 -33.92
N THR A 39 15.98 -2.18 -32.60
CA THR A 39 16.26 -0.96 -31.82
C THR A 39 17.61 -0.33 -32.19
N PRO A 40 17.65 0.93 -32.65
CA PRO A 40 18.90 1.67 -32.82
C PRO A 40 19.61 1.81 -31.47
N LYS A 41 20.95 1.62 -31.46
CA LYS A 41 21.74 1.90 -30.26
C LYS A 41 21.61 3.39 -29.89
N ASN A 42 21.37 3.65 -28.61
CA ASN A 42 21.51 4.95 -27.93
C ASN A 42 20.44 6.04 -28.18
N LEU A 43 19.14 5.70 -28.15
CA LEU A 43 18.11 6.66 -27.74
C LEU A 43 17.34 6.12 -26.53
N LYS A 44 17.35 6.85 -25.41
CA LYS A 44 16.46 6.58 -24.27
C LYS A 44 15.04 6.96 -24.70
N GLN A 45 14.19 5.94 -24.86
CA GLN A 45 12.80 6.12 -25.28
C GLN A 45 11.99 6.89 -24.23
N VAL A 46 11.00 7.66 -24.69
CA VAL A 46 10.13 8.46 -23.83
C VAL A 46 9.07 7.55 -23.21
N THR A 47 9.19 7.24 -21.92
CA THR A 47 8.19 6.45 -21.19
C THR A 47 7.05 7.35 -20.73
N VAL A 48 5.80 7.01 -21.09
CA VAL A 48 4.61 7.72 -20.62
C VAL A 48 4.20 7.20 -19.23
N SER A 49 4.59 7.92 -18.18
CA SER A 49 4.37 7.56 -16.77
C SER A 49 3.95 8.76 -15.90
N ALA A 50 3.00 9.57 -16.40
CA ALA A 50 2.38 10.65 -15.65
C ALA A 50 1.77 10.15 -14.32
N GLY A 51 1.95 10.90 -13.22
CA GLY A 51 1.44 10.54 -11.90
C GLY A 51 2.03 9.27 -11.27
N ALA A 52 2.98 8.57 -11.92
CA ALA A 52 3.48 7.28 -11.46
C ALA A 52 4.88 7.36 -10.84
N PHE A 53 5.04 6.85 -9.62
CA PHE A 53 6.32 6.48 -9.03
C PHE A 53 6.62 5.03 -9.37
N GLU A 54 7.49 4.84 -10.37
CA GLU A 54 8.03 3.54 -10.71
C GLU A 54 9.21 3.21 -9.79
N ALA A 55 9.05 2.18 -8.97
CA ALA A 55 10.14 1.55 -8.24
C ALA A 55 10.34 0.13 -8.77
N SER A 56 11.40 -0.10 -9.54
CA SER A 56 11.66 -1.39 -10.18
C SER A 56 13.14 -1.73 -10.14
N ASP A 57 13.42 -3.03 -10.09
CA ASP A 57 14.76 -3.61 -10.29
C ASP A 57 15.42 -3.21 -11.62
N LYS A 58 14.63 -2.78 -12.61
CA LYS A 58 15.11 -2.24 -13.90
C LYS A 58 15.41 -0.73 -13.87
N ALA A 59 14.99 -0.01 -12.82
CA ALA A 59 15.05 1.44 -12.76
C ALA A 59 16.48 1.91 -12.43
N LYS A 60 17.23 2.34 -13.45
CA LYS A 60 18.65 2.73 -13.31
C LYS A 60 18.83 4.10 -12.66
N GLY A 61 19.90 4.24 -11.87
CA GLY A 61 20.36 5.52 -11.30
C GLY A 61 19.72 5.85 -9.95
N ALA A 62 19.05 7.00 -9.86
CA ALA A 62 18.44 7.52 -8.63
C ALA A 62 16.91 7.31 -8.53
N SER A 63 16.33 6.47 -9.37
CA SER A 63 14.97 5.95 -9.15
C SER A 63 14.94 5.08 -7.89
N LEU A 64 13.79 4.99 -7.21
CA LEU A 64 13.62 4.06 -6.09
C LEU A 64 13.65 2.61 -6.59
N THR A 65 14.20 1.71 -5.80
CA THR A 65 13.99 0.26 -5.93
C THR A 65 12.87 -0.19 -4.97
N PRO A 66 12.27 -1.39 -5.14
CA PRO A 66 11.38 -1.96 -4.13
C PRO A 66 12.07 -2.04 -2.75
N MET A 67 13.34 -2.46 -2.74
CA MET A 67 14.19 -2.49 -1.54
C MET A 67 14.31 -1.10 -0.90
N ASP A 68 14.47 -0.03 -1.69
CA ASP A 68 14.63 1.31 -1.17
C ASP A 68 13.45 1.77 -0.31
N ALA A 69 12.23 1.49 -0.78
CA ALA A 69 11.00 1.84 -0.08
C ALA A 69 10.87 1.06 1.23
N VAL A 70 11.08 -0.26 1.19
CA VAL A 70 10.90 -1.14 2.38
C VAL A 70 12.05 -1.07 3.39
N THR A 71 13.19 -0.43 3.08
CA THR A 71 14.31 -0.20 4.02
C THR A 71 14.32 1.17 4.71
N VAL A 72 13.28 2.00 4.51
CA VAL A 72 13.09 3.26 5.26
C VAL A 72 12.85 2.95 6.75
N ALA A 73 13.60 3.57 7.65
CA ALA A 73 13.35 3.42 9.09
C ALA A 73 11.92 3.88 9.43
N GLY A 74 11.22 3.19 10.35
CA GLY A 74 9.83 3.51 10.68
C GLY A 74 8.75 2.69 9.98
N ASN A 75 9.08 1.97 8.90
CA ASN A 75 8.07 1.27 8.09
C ASN A 75 7.79 -0.18 8.53
N ASN A 76 8.55 -0.74 9.47
CA ASN A 76 8.32 -2.05 10.05
C ASN A 76 8.39 -3.22 9.03
N GLY A 77 9.02 -3.01 7.87
CA GLY A 77 9.02 -3.94 6.73
C GLY A 77 7.68 -4.02 5.98
N ASP A 78 6.69 -3.22 6.38
CA ASP A 78 5.36 -3.22 5.79
C ASP A 78 5.30 -2.34 4.52
N LEU A 79 4.71 -2.89 3.45
CA LEU A 79 4.60 -2.20 2.16
C LEU A 79 3.73 -0.93 2.23
N THR A 80 2.63 -0.96 2.98
CA THR A 80 1.74 0.19 3.15
C THR A 80 2.45 1.31 3.92
N GLN A 81 3.19 0.96 4.97
CA GLN A 81 4.00 1.92 5.73
C GLN A 81 5.14 2.50 4.88
N ALA A 82 5.85 1.67 4.10
CA ALA A 82 6.95 2.07 3.25
C ALA A 82 6.53 3.17 2.25
N LEU A 83 5.34 3.04 1.68
CA LEU A 83 4.79 3.99 0.72
C LEU A 83 4.37 5.33 1.36
N ARG A 84 4.21 5.42 2.70
CA ARG A 84 3.98 6.69 3.42
C ARG A 84 5.18 7.65 3.35
N ALA A 85 6.35 7.18 2.89
CA ALA A 85 7.49 8.05 2.61
C ALA A 85 7.41 8.76 1.23
N LEU A 86 6.50 8.34 0.34
CA LEU A 86 6.33 8.93 -0.99
C LEU A 86 5.50 10.23 -0.97
N PRO A 87 5.65 11.12 -1.97
CA PRO A 87 4.79 12.29 -2.11
C PRO A 87 3.32 11.90 -2.34
N GLY A 88 2.41 12.76 -1.92
CA GLY A 88 0.96 12.56 -2.04
C GLY A 88 0.34 11.69 -0.94
N VAL A 89 1.15 10.99 -0.13
CA VAL A 89 0.68 10.04 0.89
C VAL A 89 0.63 10.67 2.30
N GLN A 90 -0.41 10.37 3.05
CA GLN A 90 -0.65 10.92 4.40
C GLN A 90 -0.05 10.06 5.52
N GLN A 91 0.40 10.72 6.61
CA GLN A 91 1.03 10.09 7.77
C GLN A 91 0.01 9.46 8.75
N ILE A 92 -0.67 8.40 8.33
CA ILE A 92 -1.66 7.67 9.15
C ILE A 92 -0.95 6.89 10.30
N GLY A 93 -1.60 6.74 11.45
CA GLY A 93 -1.22 5.80 12.51
C GLY A 93 -2.41 5.08 13.17
N GLU A 94 -3.62 5.56 12.90
CA GLU A 94 -4.89 5.22 13.53
C GLU A 94 -5.74 4.19 12.77
N THR A 95 -5.38 3.90 11.51
CA THR A 95 -6.09 2.97 10.60
C THR A 95 -5.15 2.46 9.50
N GLU A 96 -5.61 1.48 8.74
CA GLU A 96 -4.90 0.74 7.71
C GLU A 96 -4.98 1.33 6.29
N GLY A 97 -4.15 0.82 5.38
CA GLY A 97 -4.17 1.22 3.97
C GLY A 97 -3.48 2.55 3.66
N LEU A 98 -3.69 3.02 2.41
CA LEU A 98 -2.99 4.14 1.79
C LEU A 98 -3.91 5.32 1.49
N PHE A 99 -3.71 6.42 2.20
CA PHE A 99 -4.45 7.66 2.03
C PHE A 99 -3.66 8.60 1.13
N VAL A 100 -4.15 8.84 -0.08
CA VAL A 100 -3.43 9.51 -1.17
C VAL A 100 -4.24 10.69 -1.69
N ARG A 101 -3.64 11.88 -1.78
CA ARG A 101 -4.24 13.10 -2.36
C ARG A 101 -5.68 13.41 -1.89
N GLY A 102 -5.89 13.36 -0.57
CA GLY A 102 -7.21 13.62 0.04
C GLY A 102 -8.24 12.49 -0.09
N GLY A 103 -7.88 11.37 -0.73
CA GLY A 103 -8.67 10.14 -0.78
C GLY A 103 -8.41 9.21 0.41
N THR A 104 -9.39 8.36 0.72
CA THR A 104 -9.30 7.33 1.77
C THR A 104 -8.46 6.13 1.34
N SER A 105 -8.18 5.22 2.26
CA SER A 105 -7.62 3.89 1.96
C SER A 105 -8.44 3.13 0.92
N ASP A 106 -9.77 3.18 0.99
CA ASP A 106 -10.65 2.53 0.03
C ASP A 106 -10.60 3.14 -1.38
N GLU A 107 -10.19 4.40 -1.53
CA GLU A 107 -9.98 5.01 -2.86
C GLU A 107 -8.63 4.64 -3.49
N THR A 108 -7.78 3.88 -2.78
CA THR A 108 -6.49 3.39 -3.26
C THR A 108 -6.52 1.88 -3.41
N LYS A 109 -6.51 1.38 -4.66
CA LYS A 109 -6.54 -0.08 -4.91
C LYS A 109 -5.14 -0.64 -5.19
N GLN A 110 -4.94 -1.90 -4.77
CA GLN A 110 -3.70 -2.64 -4.95
C GLN A 110 -3.93 -3.79 -5.94
N PHE A 111 -2.98 -4.02 -6.85
CA PHE A 111 -3.08 -5.02 -7.91
C PHE A 111 -1.82 -5.90 -7.93
N ILE A 112 -2.00 -7.21 -8.08
CA ILE A 112 -0.93 -8.20 -8.21
C ILE A 112 -1.04 -8.83 -9.61
N ASP A 113 0.02 -8.71 -10.41
CA ASP A 113 0.12 -9.22 -11.79
C ASP A 113 -1.13 -8.92 -12.64
N GLY A 114 -1.70 -7.71 -12.48
CA GLY A 114 -2.87 -7.23 -13.22
C GLY A 114 -4.23 -7.51 -12.58
N THR A 115 -4.32 -8.31 -11.51
CA THR A 115 -5.58 -8.61 -10.79
C THR A 115 -5.69 -7.81 -9.49
N LEU A 116 -6.90 -7.50 -9.05
CA LEU A 116 -7.20 -6.77 -7.82
C LEU A 116 -6.88 -7.62 -6.59
N PHE A 117 -6.14 -7.05 -5.65
CA PHE A 117 -5.96 -7.59 -4.32
C PHE A 117 -6.99 -6.96 -3.38
N LYS A 118 -8.22 -7.53 -3.36
CA LYS A 118 -9.42 -6.92 -2.76
C LYS A 118 -9.29 -6.59 -1.27
N TYR A 119 -8.60 -7.44 -0.49
CA TYR A 119 -8.44 -7.29 0.97
C TYR A 119 -6.96 -7.25 1.38
N PRO A 120 -6.22 -6.16 1.06
CA PRO A 120 -4.77 -6.13 1.15
C PRO A 120 -4.21 -5.97 2.56
N ASN A 121 -5.04 -5.59 3.54
CA ASN A 121 -4.64 -5.33 4.93
C ASN A 121 -5.38 -6.24 5.91
N TYR A 122 -4.84 -6.41 7.12
CA TYR A 122 -5.57 -7.07 8.22
C TYR A 122 -6.81 -6.25 8.65
N PRO A 123 -7.82 -6.88 9.29
CA PRO A 123 -9.08 -6.22 9.62
C PRO A 123 -8.90 -4.98 10.49
N SER A 124 -9.62 -3.91 10.16
CA SER A 124 -9.57 -2.61 10.85
C SER A 124 -9.69 -2.74 12.37
N VAL A 125 -8.88 -1.98 13.10
CA VAL A 125 -8.91 -1.88 14.56
C VAL A 125 -8.95 -0.41 14.98
N PRO A 126 -9.91 0.05 15.80
CA PRO A 126 -10.04 1.45 16.18
C PRO A 126 -8.76 2.01 16.80
N GLY A 127 -8.20 3.05 16.18
CA GLY A 127 -7.00 3.74 16.66
C GLY A 127 -5.67 3.00 16.40
N ILE A 128 -5.67 1.90 15.64
CA ILE A 128 -4.48 1.08 15.39
C ILE A 128 -4.33 0.76 13.90
N SER A 129 -3.30 1.35 13.27
CA SER A 129 -2.88 0.98 11.91
C SER A 129 -2.58 -0.52 11.79
N GLN A 130 -3.26 -1.20 10.85
CA GLN A 130 -2.96 -2.58 10.50
C GLN A 130 -1.96 -2.68 9.34
N GLY A 131 -1.20 -3.77 9.31
CA GLY A 131 -0.27 -4.09 8.22
C GLY A 131 -0.94 -4.66 6.98
N ALA A 132 -0.17 -4.77 5.90
CA ALA A 132 -0.53 -5.44 4.66
C ALA A 132 -0.25 -6.94 4.74
N ARG A 133 -1.12 -7.76 4.12
CA ARG A 133 -1.08 -9.23 4.07
C ARG A 133 -0.23 -9.71 2.88
N ILE A 134 0.97 -9.16 2.74
CA ILE A 134 1.78 -9.32 1.54
C ILE A 134 3.27 -9.31 1.85
N ASN A 135 4.02 -10.22 1.23
CA ASN A 135 5.48 -10.20 1.27
C ASN A 135 6.01 -9.31 0.11
N PRO A 136 6.53 -8.10 0.38
CA PRO A 136 6.96 -7.17 -0.67
C PRO A 136 8.13 -7.68 -1.52
N PHE A 137 8.91 -8.65 -1.04
CA PHE A 137 10.05 -9.21 -1.79
C PHE A 137 9.63 -10.10 -2.94
N LEU A 138 8.40 -10.64 -2.93
CA LEU A 138 7.90 -11.45 -4.05
C LEU A 138 7.68 -10.63 -5.33
N PHE A 139 7.98 -9.32 -5.30
CA PHE A 139 7.77 -8.33 -6.35
C PHE A 139 9.08 -7.65 -6.79
N LYS A 140 9.29 -7.60 -8.10
CA LYS A 140 10.43 -6.93 -8.80
C LYS A 140 10.10 -5.50 -9.24
N GLY A 141 8.83 -5.11 -9.08
CA GLY A 141 8.27 -3.87 -9.57
C GLY A 141 7.10 -3.45 -8.71
N ILE A 142 7.16 -2.21 -8.23
CA ILE A 142 6.13 -1.49 -7.51
C ILE A 142 5.90 -0.20 -8.30
N LEU A 143 4.78 -0.14 -9.02
CA LEU A 143 4.34 1.04 -9.74
C LEU A 143 3.20 1.69 -8.95
N PHE A 144 3.54 2.71 -8.17
CA PHE A 144 2.59 3.48 -7.38
C PHE A 144 2.15 4.72 -8.16
N SER A 145 0.91 4.73 -8.66
CA SER A 145 0.35 5.91 -9.31
C SER A 145 -0.61 6.64 -8.38
N SER A 146 -0.26 7.88 -8.04
CA SER A 146 -1.12 8.80 -7.27
C SER A 146 -2.15 9.52 -8.15
N GLY A 147 -2.28 9.14 -9.42
CA GLY A 147 -3.32 9.64 -10.33
C GLY A 147 -2.95 9.48 -11.80
N GLY A 148 -3.94 9.49 -12.70
CA GLY A 148 -3.70 9.38 -14.15
C GLY A 148 -3.28 7.98 -14.63
N TYR A 149 -3.61 6.93 -13.87
CA TYR A 149 -3.18 5.56 -14.17
C TYR A 149 -3.95 4.92 -15.34
N SER A 150 -3.30 3.93 -15.95
CA SER A 150 -3.75 3.22 -17.17
C SER A 150 -5.19 2.72 -17.12
N ALA A 151 -5.89 2.80 -18.25
CA ALA A 151 -7.27 2.31 -18.45
C ALA A 151 -7.42 0.80 -18.20
N LEU A 152 -6.30 0.07 -18.13
CA LEU A 152 -6.23 -1.32 -17.69
C LEU A 152 -6.65 -1.53 -16.23
N TYR A 153 -6.84 -0.49 -15.43
CA TYR A 153 -7.25 -0.60 -14.02
C TYR A 153 -8.45 0.31 -13.74
N GLY A 154 -9.35 -0.15 -12.87
CA GLY A 154 -10.59 0.53 -12.47
C GLY A 154 -10.84 0.46 -10.96
N GLN A 155 -12.05 0.83 -10.54
CA GLN A 155 -12.52 0.71 -9.15
C GLN A 155 -11.63 1.37 -8.08
N ALA A 156 -10.94 2.45 -8.43
CA ALA A 156 -10.23 3.32 -7.49
C ALA A 156 -10.49 4.76 -7.88
N MET A 157 -10.69 5.65 -6.91
CA MET A 157 -10.83 7.09 -7.17
C MET A 157 -9.58 7.90 -6.87
N SER A 158 -8.57 7.40 -6.17
CA SER A 158 -7.38 8.20 -5.82
C SER A 158 -6.08 7.64 -6.36
N SER A 159 -5.82 6.33 -6.19
CA SER A 159 -4.51 5.77 -6.51
C SER A 159 -4.57 4.29 -6.87
N ALA A 160 -3.61 3.86 -7.69
CA ALA A 160 -3.39 2.46 -8.03
C ALA A 160 -1.95 2.05 -7.67
N LEU A 161 -1.83 1.02 -6.84
CA LEU A 161 -0.56 0.36 -6.52
C LEU A 161 -0.46 -0.94 -7.31
N ILE A 162 0.40 -0.97 -8.32
CA ILE A 162 0.53 -2.11 -9.24
C ILE A 162 1.83 -2.85 -8.89
N LEU A 163 1.70 -4.14 -8.57
CA LEU A 163 2.77 -5.00 -8.08
C LEU A 163 3.05 -6.11 -9.11
N GLU A 164 4.27 -6.14 -9.64
CA GLU A 164 4.72 -7.18 -10.57
C GLU A 164 5.53 -8.25 -9.84
N SER A 165 5.03 -9.49 -9.80
CA SER A 165 5.74 -10.56 -9.07
C SER A 165 6.99 -11.04 -9.85
N VAL A 166 8.03 -11.44 -9.12
CA VAL A 166 9.29 -11.99 -9.70
C VAL A 166 8.96 -13.18 -10.63
N ASP A 167 9.66 -13.31 -11.75
CA ASP A 167 9.38 -14.33 -12.77
C ASP A 167 9.98 -15.71 -12.42
N LEU A 168 11.28 -15.75 -12.12
CA LEU A 168 11.97 -16.88 -11.48
C LEU A 168 13.06 -16.29 -10.55
N PRO A 169 13.33 -16.88 -9.38
CA PRO A 169 14.48 -16.52 -8.58
C PRO A 169 15.77 -16.98 -9.28
N GLU A 170 16.88 -16.27 -9.12
CA GLU A 170 18.16 -16.65 -9.76
C GLU A 170 18.78 -17.92 -9.17
N LYS A 171 18.53 -18.17 -7.88
CA LYS A 171 19.07 -19.28 -7.09
C LYS A 171 18.02 -19.79 -6.13
N SER A 172 18.22 -21.01 -5.63
CA SER A 172 17.47 -21.47 -4.45
C SER A 172 17.97 -20.73 -3.21
N SER A 173 17.07 -20.34 -2.31
CA SER A 173 17.41 -19.74 -1.03
C SER A 173 16.51 -20.20 0.09
N ALA A 174 17.02 -20.15 1.32
CA ALA A 174 16.20 -20.22 2.53
C ALA A 174 16.46 -18.96 3.37
N SER A 175 15.41 -18.33 3.88
CA SER A 175 15.49 -17.14 4.72
C SER A 175 14.86 -17.42 6.08
N PHE A 176 15.47 -16.92 7.15
CA PHE A 176 14.93 -16.99 8.51
C PHE A 176 15.13 -15.66 9.22
N TYR A 177 14.16 -15.26 10.04
CA TYR A 177 14.30 -14.14 10.95
C TYR A 177 13.72 -14.44 12.33
N LEU A 178 14.39 -13.93 13.35
CA LEU A 178 14.03 -14.08 14.76
C LEU A 178 14.08 -12.71 15.45
N PHE A 179 12.91 -12.09 15.56
CA PHE A 179 12.64 -10.94 16.41
C PHE A 179 11.71 -11.43 17.54
N PRO A 180 11.81 -10.95 18.79
CA PRO A 180 11.09 -11.56 19.92
C PRO A 180 9.57 -11.71 19.74
N ALA A 181 8.93 -10.77 19.05
CA ALA A 181 7.49 -10.79 18.73
C ALA A 181 7.17 -11.08 17.26
N ASN A 182 8.18 -11.30 16.41
CA ASN A 182 8.00 -11.63 14.98
C ASN A 182 9.02 -12.68 14.54
N GLN A 183 8.56 -13.86 14.17
CA GLN A 183 9.38 -14.93 13.62
C GLN A 183 8.92 -15.28 12.21
N GLY A 184 9.83 -15.71 11.35
CA GLY A 184 9.45 -16.19 10.04
C GLY A 184 10.53 -16.97 9.33
N ALA A 185 10.09 -17.88 8.47
CA ALA A 185 10.93 -18.69 7.62
C ALA A 185 10.39 -18.68 6.20
N GLY A 186 11.28 -18.75 5.22
CA GLY A 186 10.94 -18.80 3.80
C GLY A 186 11.90 -19.72 3.05
N LEU A 187 11.39 -20.38 2.02
CA LEU A 187 12.14 -21.19 1.08
C LEU A 187 11.76 -20.75 -0.33
N GLN A 188 12.76 -20.57 -1.19
CA GLN A 188 12.61 -20.44 -2.64
C GLN A 188 13.47 -21.53 -3.28
N ARG A 189 12.88 -22.33 -4.16
CA ARG A 189 13.53 -23.45 -4.84
C ARG A 189 13.44 -23.25 -6.34
N LEU A 190 14.58 -23.00 -6.97
CA LEU A 190 14.72 -23.03 -8.42
C LEU A 190 14.88 -24.49 -8.88
N GLY A 191 14.13 -24.88 -9.90
CA GLY A 191 14.23 -26.19 -10.54
C GLY A 191 15.59 -26.38 -11.23
N LYS A 192 16.06 -27.63 -11.34
CA LYS A 192 17.39 -27.96 -11.91
C LYS A 192 17.57 -27.48 -13.37
N ASP A 193 16.46 -27.25 -14.08
CA ASP A 193 16.41 -26.81 -15.46
C ASP A 193 16.32 -25.27 -15.63
N ASN A 194 16.24 -24.52 -14.52
CA ASN A 194 15.99 -23.07 -14.51
C ASN A 194 14.72 -22.64 -15.29
N ARG A 195 13.72 -23.53 -15.39
CA ARG A 195 12.42 -23.25 -16.00
C ARG A 195 11.27 -23.14 -15.00
N SER A 196 11.39 -23.77 -13.83
CA SER A 196 10.38 -23.75 -12.79
C SER A 196 10.94 -23.28 -11.46
N SER A 197 10.09 -22.72 -10.60
CA SER A 197 10.40 -22.50 -9.19
C SER A 197 9.17 -22.65 -8.32
N PHE A 198 9.36 -23.07 -7.07
CA PHE A 198 8.35 -22.95 -6.02
C PHE A 198 8.94 -22.25 -4.81
N GLY A 199 8.10 -21.63 -3.99
CA GLY A 199 8.50 -21.16 -2.68
C GLY A 199 7.37 -21.20 -1.68
N LEU A 200 7.75 -21.30 -0.41
CA LEU A 200 6.86 -21.35 0.74
C LEU A 200 7.39 -20.37 1.79
N GLY A 201 6.51 -19.72 2.53
CA GLY A 201 6.87 -18.87 3.66
C GLY A 201 5.86 -18.99 4.78
N LEU A 202 6.33 -18.86 6.01
CA LEU A 202 5.50 -18.84 7.21
C LEU A 202 6.01 -17.73 8.13
N ASN A 203 5.12 -16.81 8.47
CA ASN A 203 5.38 -15.67 9.35
C ASN A 203 4.42 -15.76 10.55
N TYR A 204 4.94 -15.63 11.76
CA TYR A 204 4.16 -15.58 13.00
C TYR A 204 4.56 -14.34 13.79
N SER A 205 3.56 -13.58 14.24
CA SER A 205 3.73 -12.43 15.11
C SER A 205 2.84 -12.59 16.34
N ASN A 206 3.40 -12.29 17.51
CA ASN A 206 2.64 -12.18 18.75
C ASN A 206 3.25 -11.10 19.63
N GLN A 207 2.52 -10.00 19.78
CA GLN A 207 2.99 -8.81 20.48
C GLN A 207 2.77 -8.86 22.00
N THR A 208 2.16 -9.90 22.56
CA THR A 208 1.83 -9.96 24.01
C THR A 208 3.07 -9.82 24.90
N LEU A 209 4.19 -10.48 24.58
CA LEU A 209 5.45 -10.34 25.34
C LEU A 209 6.02 -8.91 25.23
N TYR A 210 5.87 -8.27 24.07
CA TYR A 210 6.35 -6.92 23.84
C TYR A 210 5.51 -5.89 24.60
N ASN A 211 4.18 -6.05 24.55
CA ASN A 211 3.23 -5.16 25.18
C ASN A 211 3.32 -5.18 26.72
N ALA A 212 3.85 -6.26 27.31
CA ALA A 212 4.15 -6.34 28.74
C ALA A 212 5.44 -5.59 29.14
N LEU A 213 6.33 -5.28 28.19
CA LEU A 213 7.62 -4.63 28.43
C LEU A 213 7.62 -3.14 28.06
N VAL A 214 6.84 -2.75 27.06
CA VAL A 214 6.66 -1.35 26.63
C VAL A 214 5.24 -0.92 26.98
N PRO A 215 5.03 0.18 27.73
CA PRO A 215 3.69 0.66 28.04
C PRO A 215 2.90 1.04 26.78
N HIS A 216 1.72 0.44 26.61
CA HIS A 216 0.79 0.72 25.53
C HIS A 216 -0.55 1.28 26.03
N VAL A 217 -1.21 2.04 25.16
CA VAL A 217 -2.63 2.41 25.25
C VAL A 217 -3.19 2.27 23.83
N PRO A 218 -4.10 1.32 23.53
CA PRO A 218 -4.99 0.63 24.46
C PRO A 218 -4.35 -0.54 25.22
N ASP A 219 -5.11 -1.05 26.18
CA ASP A 219 -4.79 -2.24 26.97
C ASP A 219 -5.26 -3.50 26.23
N TYR A 220 -4.38 -4.49 26.04
CA TYR A 220 -4.63 -5.64 25.16
C TYR A 220 -4.91 -6.91 25.95
N PHE A 221 -6.18 -7.31 26.02
CA PHE A 221 -6.57 -8.60 26.59
C PHE A 221 -6.35 -9.79 25.63
N GLN A 222 -6.19 -9.55 24.31
CA GLN A 222 -5.87 -10.61 23.36
C GLN A 222 -5.02 -10.13 22.17
N GLY A 223 -3.82 -10.71 21.99
CA GLY A 223 -2.92 -10.32 20.90
C GLY A 223 -2.29 -8.93 21.13
N PRO A 224 -2.00 -8.15 20.07
CA PRO A 224 -2.13 -8.48 18.65
C PRO A 224 -1.33 -9.72 18.24
N SER A 225 -1.99 -10.66 17.54
CA SER A 225 -1.34 -11.83 16.98
C SER A 225 -1.74 -12.07 15.53
N TYR A 226 -0.78 -12.52 14.73
CA TYR A 226 -0.92 -12.74 13.29
C TYR A 226 -0.17 -14.03 12.91
N LEU A 227 -0.76 -14.83 12.04
CA LEU A 227 -0.14 -15.99 11.41
C LEU A 227 -0.41 -15.89 9.92
N GLU A 228 0.65 -15.91 9.12
CA GLU A 228 0.58 -15.78 7.65
C GLU A 228 1.40 -16.89 7.00
N GLY A 229 0.78 -17.62 6.08
CA GLY A 229 1.44 -18.56 5.17
C GLY A 229 1.42 -18.01 3.75
N THR A 230 2.55 -18.09 3.06
CA THR A 230 2.65 -17.72 1.64
C THR A 230 3.13 -18.92 0.83
N ALA A 231 2.61 -19.06 -0.39
CA ALA A 231 3.06 -20.05 -1.36
C ALA A 231 3.18 -19.39 -2.73
N ASN A 232 4.17 -19.79 -3.53
CA ASN A 232 4.28 -19.37 -4.91
C ASN A 232 4.80 -20.51 -5.79
N PHE A 233 4.35 -20.54 -7.04
CA PHE A 233 4.83 -21.46 -8.07
C PHE A 233 4.94 -20.70 -9.40
N ARG A 234 6.00 -20.96 -10.16
CA ARG A 234 6.30 -20.22 -11.40
C ARG A 234 6.93 -21.17 -12.42
N ILE A 235 6.49 -21.15 -13.68
CA ILE A 235 7.02 -22.05 -14.74
C ILE A 235 7.01 -21.41 -16.14
N LYS A 236 8.12 -21.55 -16.86
CA LYS A 236 8.29 -21.10 -18.25
C LYS A 236 7.64 -22.08 -19.24
N THR A 237 6.55 -21.66 -19.89
CA THR A 237 5.87 -22.41 -20.94
C THR A 237 6.45 -22.03 -22.32
N GLY A 238 6.94 -23.01 -23.07
CA GLY A 238 7.58 -22.75 -24.37
C GLY A 238 8.79 -21.81 -24.28
N ARG A 239 8.92 -20.87 -25.25
CA ARG A 239 10.04 -19.92 -25.36
C ARG A 239 9.79 -18.56 -24.69
N SER A 240 8.55 -18.06 -24.71
CA SER A 240 8.16 -16.72 -24.27
C SER A 240 7.12 -16.72 -23.15
N GLY A 241 6.56 -17.89 -22.82
CA GLY A 241 5.47 -18.02 -21.87
C GLY A 241 5.94 -18.14 -20.42
N MET A 242 5.15 -17.58 -19.51
CA MET A 242 5.39 -17.56 -18.07
C MET A 242 4.05 -17.71 -17.35
N PHE A 243 3.88 -18.82 -16.63
CA PHE A 243 2.77 -19.04 -15.70
C PHE A 243 3.26 -18.84 -14.27
N LYS A 244 2.49 -18.11 -13.45
CA LYS A 244 2.78 -17.83 -12.05
C LYS A 244 1.51 -18.05 -11.21
N VAL A 245 1.69 -18.58 -10.01
CA VAL A 245 0.68 -18.68 -8.96
C VAL A 245 1.28 -18.08 -7.71
N TYR A 246 0.52 -17.24 -7.03
CA TYR A 246 0.82 -16.72 -5.70
C TYR A 246 -0.39 -16.93 -4.80
N ALA A 247 -0.18 -17.45 -3.61
CA ALA A 247 -1.21 -17.58 -2.59
C ALA A 247 -0.69 -17.05 -1.25
N VAL A 248 -1.59 -16.38 -0.52
CA VAL A 248 -1.39 -15.99 0.88
C VAL A 248 -2.62 -16.41 1.67
N TRP A 249 -2.37 -17.03 2.82
CA TRP A 249 -3.37 -17.32 3.84
C TRP A 249 -2.95 -16.62 5.11
N ASN A 250 -3.90 -16.03 5.83
CA ASN A 250 -3.62 -15.42 7.12
C ASN A 250 -4.76 -15.60 8.12
N LYS A 251 -4.39 -15.57 9.39
CA LYS A 251 -5.28 -15.38 10.54
C LYS A 251 -4.75 -14.25 11.41
N SER A 252 -5.66 -13.47 11.99
CA SER A 252 -5.32 -12.42 12.95
C SER A 252 -6.27 -12.43 14.14
N THR A 253 -5.79 -11.94 15.28
CA THR A 253 -6.63 -11.65 16.43
C THR A 253 -6.10 -10.42 17.17
N VAL A 254 -6.99 -9.45 17.40
CA VAL A 254 -6.72 -8.26 18.20
C VAL A 254 -7.92 -7.99 19.11
N GLY A 255 -7.69 -8.04 20.41
CA GLY A 255 -8.64 -7.77 21.49
C GLY A 255 -8.07 -6.73 22.43
N LEU A 256 -8.78 -5.62 22.61
CA LEU A 256 -8.33 -4.46 23.36
C LEU A 256 -9.46 -3.77 24.12
N TYR A 257 -9.09 -3.05 25.18
CA TYR A 257 -9.94 -2.11 25.90
C TYR A 257 -9.40 -0.68 25.77
N ASN A 258 -10.28 0.25 25.40
CA ASN A 258 -10.09 1.69 25.60
C ASN A 258 -10.97 2.17 26.76
N GLN A 259 -10.63 3.31 27.37
CA GLN A 259 -11.60 4.05 28.18
C GLN A 259 -12.79 4.44 27.29
N ASP A 260 -14.02 4.32 27.80
CA ASP A 260 -15.19 4.79 27.06
C ASP A 260 -15.30 6.32 27.11
N VAL A 261 -15.61 6.95 25.97
CA VAL A 261 -15.67 8.41 25.87
C VAL A 261 -16.94 9.01 26.50
N ASP A 262 -18.00 8.22 26.67
CA ASP A 262 -19.27 8.64 27.27
C ASP A 262 -19.40 8.21 28.74
N SER A 263 -18.43 7.48 29.29
CA SER A 263 -18.47 7.06 30.69
C SER A 263 -17.07 6.87 31.27
N ALA A 264 -16.78 7.62 32.34
CA ALA A 264 -15.55 7.44 33.13
C ALA A 264 -15.51 6.07 33.87
N ALA A 265 -16.67 5.43 34.08
CA ALA A 265 -16.77 4.15 34.80
C ALA A 265 -16.68 2.91 33.90
N LEU A 266 -16.78 3.07 32.58
CA LEU A 266 -16.82 1.95 31.61
C LEU A 266 -15.64 1.99 30.64
N ARG A 267 -15.33 0.82 30.08
CA ARG A 267 -14.33 0.62 29.03
C ARG A 267 -15.02 0.12 27.77
N SER A 268 -14.57 0.60 26.62
CA SER A 268 -14.98 0.10 25.30
C SER A 268 -14.05 -1.03 24.87
N GLY A 269 -14.55 -2.27 24.92
CA GLY A 269 -13.91 -3.46 24.41
C GLY A 269 -14.13 -3.63 22.92
N TYR A 270 -13.06 -3.96 22.19
CA TYR A 270 -13.09 -4.30 20.78
C TYR A 270 -12.31 -5.60 20.55
N LEU A 271 -12.98 -6.62 20.00
CA LEU A 271 -12.37 -7.87 19.58
C LEU A 271 -12.60 -8.10 18.09
N VAL A 272 -11.53 -8.24 17.32
CA VAL A 272 -11.58 -8.72 15.93
C VAL A 272 -10.78 -10.01 15.75
N LYS A 273 -11.38 -10.96 15.04
CA LYS A 273 -10.74 -12.19 14.54
C LYS A 273 -10.89 -12.23 13.03
N GLY A 274 -9.76 -12.12 12.34
CA GLY A 274 -9.66 -12.18 10.88
C GLY A 274 -9.20 -13.55 10.40
N SER A 275 -9.74 -13.99 9.27
CA SER A 275 -9.21 -15.09 8.48
C SER A 275 -9.33 -14.75 7.00
N ASN A 276 -8.27 -14.92 6.23
CA ASN A 276 -8.28 -14.59 4.81
C ASN A 276 -7.43 -15.56 4.00
N VAL A 277 -7.90 -15.87 2.79
CA VAL A 277 -7.16 -16.49 1.70
C VAL A 277 -7.20 -15.53 0.52
N TYR A 278 -6.08 -15.35 -0.16
CA TYR A 278 -6.02 -14.75 -1.49
C TYR A 278 -5.10 -15.59 -2.38
N THR A 279 -5.56 -15.88 -3.59
CA THR A 279 -4.79 -16.58 -4.63
C THR A 279 -4.85 -15.78 -5.91
N ASN A 280 -3.69 -15.46 -6.48
CA ASN A 280 -3.51 -14.94 -7.83
C ASN A 280 -2.92 -16.05 -8.71
N MET A 281 -3.40 -16.14 -9.95
CA MET A 281 -2.74 -16.85 -11.03
C MET A 281 -2.56 -15.88 -12.19
N SER A 282 -1.36 -15.79 -12.76
CA SER A 282 -1.09 -14.98 -13.94
C SER A 282 -0.38 -15.79 -15.01
N TYR A 283 -0.79 -15.60 -16.25
CA TYR A 283 -0.17 -16.19 -17.42
C TYR A 283 0.15 -15.09 -18.42
N ARG A 284 1.35 -15.13 -19.00
CA ARG A 284 1.69 -14.28 -20.14
C ARG A 284 2.46 -15.07 -21.19
N THR A 285 2.25 -14.76 -22.46
CA THR A 285 3.02 -15.33 -23.57
C THR A 285 3.02 -14.40 -24.78
N ALA A 286 4.04 -14.49 -25.63
CA ALA A 286 3.92 -13.96 -27.00
C ALA A 286 3.11 -14.91 -27.88
N LEU A 287 2.35 -14.36 -28.83
CA LEU A 287 1.69 -15.08 -29.92
C LEU A 287 2.29 -14.59 -31.24
N GLY A 288 3.21 -15.37 -31.81
CA GLY A 288 4.06 -14.90 -32.91
C GLY A 288 4.96 -13.73 -32.49
N GLU A 289 5.38 -12.92 -33.46
CA GLU A 289 6.35 -11.83 -33.26
C GLU A 289 5.72 -10.48 -32.85
N HIS A 290 4.40 -10.39 -32.88
CA HIS A 290 3.66 -9.12 -32.88
C HIS A 290 2.56 -9.01 -31.83
N TRP A 291 2.22 -10.10 -31.17
CA TRP A 291 1.18 -10.13 -30.15
C TRP A 291 1.72 -10.65 -28.83
N LYS A 292 1.19 -10.12 -27.72
CA LYS A 292 1.33 -10.67 -26.38
C LYS A 292 -0.07 -10.85 -25.79
N VAL A 293 -0.28 -11.96 -25.09
CA VAL A 293 -1.48 -12.21 -24.30
C VAL A 293 -1.09 -12.32 -22.83
N GLU A 294 -1.89 -11.70 -21.97
CA GLU A 294 -1.78 -11.74 -20.52
C GLU A 294 -3.15 -12.11 -19.95
N THR A 295 -3.25 -13.19 -19.18
CA THR A 295 -4.46 -13.56 -18.43
C THR A 295 -4.18 -13.55 -16.94
N GLY A 296 -5.21 -13.22 -16.17
CA GLY A 296 -5.15 -13.18 -14.72
C GLY A 296 -6.41 -13.78 -14.12
N LEU A 297 -6.25 -14.63 -13.12
CA LEU A 297 -7.32 -15.07 -12.22
C LEU A 297 -6.96 -14.63 -10.80
N ALA A 298 -7.95 -14.15 -10.06
CA ALA A 298 -7.81 -13.96 -8.62
C ALA A 298 -9.02 -14.52 -7.88
N TYR A 299 -8.78 -15.05 -6.68
CA TYR A 299 -9.81 -15.44 -5.74
C TYR A 299 -9.42 -14.94 -4.35
N SER A 300 -10.38 -14.43 -3.58
CA SER A 300 -10.20 -14.19 -2.15
C SER A 300 -11.41 -14.63 -1.37
N ASN A 301 -11.16 -15.25 -0.22
CA ASN A 301 -12.15 -15.47 0.81
C ASN A 301 -11.70 -14.67 2.05
N ASN A 302 -12.51 -13.73 2.53
CA ASN A 302 -12.23 -12.96 3.74
C ASN A 302 -13.35 -13.21 4.76
N LYS A 303 -12.97 -13.38 6.03
CA LYS A 303 -13.90 -13.52 7.14
C LYS A 303 -13.46 -12.68 8.32
N ASP A 304 -14.33 -11.75 8.69
CA ASP A 304 -14.12 -10.81 9.78
C ASP A 304 -15.20 -11.01 10.85
N LYS A 305 -14.78 -11.45 12.04
CA LYS A 305 -15.63 -11.48 13.23
C LYS A 305 -15.24 -10.33 14.14
N ARG A 306 -16.16 -9.40 14.37
CA ARG A 306 -15.97 -8.19 15.20
C ARG A 306 -17.00 -8.19 16.32
N VAL A 307 -16.58 -7.92 17.55
CA VAL A 307 -17.45 -7.71 18.71
C VAL A 307 -17.02 -6.40 19.36
N VAL A 308 -17.99 -5.51 19.56
CA VAL A 308 -17.82 -4.29 20.36
C VAL A 308 -18.68 -4.44 21.61
N SER A 309 -18.10 -4.19 22.77
CA SER A 309 -18.77 -4.40 24.06
C SER A 309 -18.30 -3.40 25.10
N LEU A 310 -19.22 -2.70 25.76
CA LEU A 310 -18.98 -2.00 27.00
C LEU A 310 -18.72 -3.01 28.11
N VAL A 311 -17.72 -2.72 28.95
CA VAL A 311 -17.43 -3.47 30.17
C VAL A 311 -17.20 -2.53 31.36
N ASP A 312 -17.42 -3.04 32.57
CA ASP A 312 -17.08 -2.34 33.81
C ASP A 312 -15.58 -2.42 34.13
N ALA A 313 -15.17 -1.82 35.26
CA ALA A 313 -13.80 -1.87 35.76
C ALA A 313 -13.32 -3.29 36.16
N ALA A 314 -14.23 -4.25 36.30
CA ALA A 314 -13.94 -5.67 36.54
C ALA A 314 -14.03 -6.51 35.24
N GLU A 315 -14.05 -5.85 34.09
CA GLU A 315 -14.14 -6.42 32.73
C GLU A 315 -15.40 -7.27 32.47
N LYS A 316 -16.47 -7.05 33.25
CA LYS A 316 -17.76 -7.71 33.04
C LYS A 316 -18.59 -6.93 32.01
N PRO A 317 -19.33 -7.60 31.11
CA PRO A 317 -20.22 -6.94 30.15
C PRO A 317 -21.21 -6.00 30.82
N ALA A 318 -21.24 -4.75 30.36
CA ALA A 318 -22.16 -3.72 30.81
C ALA A 318 -23.20 -3.43 29.71
N THR A 319 -24.48 -3.45 30.09
CA THR A 319 -25.59 -2.98 29.24
C THR A 319 -26.40 -2.00 30.07
N LEU A 320 -26.36 -0.73 29.69
CA LEU A 320 -27.16 0.33 30.32
C LEU A 320 -28.26 0.77 29.34
N PRO A 321 -29.47 1.11 29.82
CA PRO A 321 -30.61 1.44 28.97
C PRO A 321 -30.51 2.81 28.29
N GLU A 322 -29.53 3.62 28.69
CA GLU A 322 -29.35 5.01 28.27
C GLU A 322 -28.68 5.11 26.89
N VAL A 323 -29.07 6.10 26.09
CA VAL A 323 -28.39 6.47 24.84
C VAL A 323 -27.22 7.40 25.20
N PRO A 324 -25.99 7.17 24.67
CA PRO A 324 -25.63 6.27 23.57
C PRO A 324 -25.27 4.84 23.99
N LEU A 325 -25.15 4.57 25.29
CA LEU A 325 -24.53 3.34 25.83
C LEU A 325 -25.23 2.06 25.35
N THR A 326 -26.56 2.06 25.28
CA THR A 326 -27.38 0.96 24.75
C THR A 326 -27.08 0.60 23.27
N LEU A 327 -26.52 1.55 22.49
CA LEU A 327 -26.21 1.37 21.06
C LEU A 327 -24.76 0.97 20.78
N LYS A 328 -23.88 0.93 21.80
CA LYS A 328 -22.45 0.65 21.61
C LYS A 328 -22.14 -0.84 21.45
N ASN A 329 -22.88 -1.68 22.16
CA ASN A 329 -22.73 -3.14 22.09
C ASN A 329 -23.23 -3.62 20.73
N ASN A 330 -22.34 -4.21 19.91
CA ASN A 330 -22.73 -4.77 18.62
C ASN A 330 -21.80 -5.89 18.14
N ARG A 331 -22.33 -6.77 17.28
CA ARG A 331 -21.56 -7.83 16.60
C ARG A 331 -21.61 -7.70 15.09
N SER A 332 -20.49 -8.06 14.45
CA SER A 332 -20.44 -8.37 13.02
C SER A 332 -19.71 -9.71 12.78
N ASP A 333 -20.19 -10.50 11.83
CA ASP A 333 -19.61 -11.78 11.39
C ASP A 333 -19.87 -11.84 9.88
N ILE A 334 -18.96 -11.25 9.09
CA ILE A 334 -19.10 -11.11 7.64
C ILE A 334 -18.18 -12.10 6.94
N HIS A 335 -18.74 -12.79 5.95
CA HIS A 335 -18.05 -13.63 5.00
C HIS A 335 -18.09 -12.97 3.62
N SER A 336 -16.94 -12.82 2.99
CA SER A 336 -16.76 -12.14 1.72
C SER A 336 -16.01 -13.04 0.75
N ASP A 337 -16.67 -13.43 -0.34
CA ASP A 337 -16.07 -14.09 -1.49
C ASP A 337 -15.82 -13.06 -2.59
N PHE A 338 -14.63 -13.12 -3.19
CA PHE A 338 -14.26 -12.33 -4.35
C PHE A 338 -13.59 -13.23 -5.39
N ALA A 339 -13.98 -13.10 -6.66
CA ALA A 339 -13.29 -13.70 -7.79
C ALA A 339 -13.12 -12.69 -8.92
N GLN A 340 -12.02 -12.78 -9.66
CA GLN A 340 -11.78 -12.01 -10.87
C GLN A 340 -11.22 -12.90 -11.97
N ALA A 341 -11.72 -12.72 -13.18
CA ALA A 341 -11.07 -13.19 -14.41
C ALA A 341 -10.72 -12.00 -15.29
N ARG A 342 -9.54 -12.04 -15.93
CA ARG A 342 -8.99 -10.97 -16.76
C ARG A 342 -8.25 -11.53 -17.97
N VAL A 343 -8.41 -10.88 -19.13
CA VAL A 343 -7.58 -11.09 -20.33
C VAL A 343 -7.17 -9.75 -20.94
N VAL A 344 -5.92 -9.66 -21.40
CA VAL A 344 -5.35 -8.52 -22.11
C VAL A 344 -4.62 -9.03 -23.34
N PHE A 345 -4.93 -8.47 -24.50
CA PHE A 345 -4.18 -8.60 -25.73
C PHE A 345 -3.36 -7.32 -25.95
N THR A 346 -2.08 -7.46 -26.30
CA THR A 346 -1.23 -6.37 -26.76
C THR A 346 -0.79 -6.65 -28.19
N ARG A 347 -1.10 -5.76 -29.14
CA ARG A 347 -0.50 -5.74 -30.47
C ARG A 347 0.62 -4.71 -30.48
N PHE A 348 1.85 -5.17 -30.73
CA PHE A 348 2.98 -4.29 -31.03
C PHE A 348 2.90 -3.86 -32.48
N LEU A 349 3.08 -2.58 -32.75
CA LEU A 349 3.03 -1.95 -34.07
C LEU A 349 4.41 -1.39 -34.42
N SER A 350 4.57 -0.93 -35.67
CA SER A 350 5.80 -0.25 -36.11
C SER A 350 6.08 1.00 -35.27
N ARG A 351 7.37 1.40 -35.19
CA ARG A 351 7.84 2.55 -34.37
C ARG A 351 7.53 2.39 -32.87
N ASP A 352 7.66 1.16 -32.36
CA ASP A 352 7.45 0.75 -30.96
C ASP A 352 6.07 1.08 -30.36
N GLN A 353 5.10 1.48 -31.19
CA GLN A 353 3.72 1.72 -30.75
C GLN A 353 3.08 0.41 -30.28
N ALA A 354 2.09 0.50 -29.39
CA ALA A 354 1.38 -0.67 -28.90
C ALA A 354 -0.10 -0.34 -28.67
N VAL A 355 -0.99 -1.25 -29.06
CA VAL A 355 -2.41 -1.21 -28.69
C VAL A 355 -2.70 -2.36 -27.74
N ARG A 356 -3.21 -2.03 -26.56
CA ARG A 356 -3.67 -2.96 -25.53
C ARG A 356 -5.18 -2.93 -25.51
N PHE A 357 -5.84 -4.08 -25.44
CA PHE A 357 -7.27 -4.17 -25.21
C PHE A 357 -7.60 -5.45 -24.44
N GLY A 358 -8.73 -5.47 -23.75
CA GLY A 358 -9.08 -6.60 -22.91
C GLY A 358 -10.41 -6.47 -22.22
N ALA A 359 -10.71 -7.50 -21.45
CA ALA A 359 -11.90 -7.64 -20.66
C ALA A 359 -11.55 -8.18 -19.27
N GLU A 360 -12.33 -7.82 -18.27
CA GLU A 360 -12.32 -8.46 -16.97
C GLU A 360 -13.72 -8.51 -16.36
N HIS A 361 -13.92 -9.48 -15.47
CA HIS A 361 -15.17 -9.70 -14.76
C HIS A 361 -14.86 -10.00 -13.30
N PHE A 362 -15.53 -9.31 -12.39
CA PHE A 362 -15.45 -9.49 -10.95
C PHE A 362 -16.76 -10.10 -10.46
N TYR A 363 -16.65 -11.08 -9.56
CA TYR A 363 -17.75 -11.56 -8.74
C TYR A 363 -17.42 -11.21 -7.29
N SER A 364 -18.33 -10.53 -6.60
CA SER A 364 -18.23 -10.24 -5.17
C SER A 364 -19.49 -10.75 -4.47
N LYS A 365 -19.36 -11.42 -3.33
CA LYS A 365 -20.49 -11.82 -2.49
C LYS A 365 -20.17 -11.64 -1.02
N ASP A 366 -20.96 -10.83 -0.34
CA ASP A 366 -20.92 -10.64 1.10
C ASP A 366 -22.16 -11.24 1.74
N ALA A 367 -21.98 -11.99 2.84
CA ALA A 367 -23.07 -12.56 3.62
C ALA A 367 -22.72 -12.68 5.10
N GLY A 368 -23.71 -12.48 5.97
CA GLY A 368 -23.57 -12.69 7.41
C GLY A 368 -24.33 -11.67 8.23
N VAL A 369 -23.68 -11.11 9.25
CA VAL A 369 -24.25 -10.11 10.16
C VAL A 369 -23.36 -8.87 10.20
N TYR A 370 -23.92 -7.68 10.00
CA TYR A 370 -23.26 -6.38 10.17
C TYR A 370 -24.04 -5.55 11.20
N ARG A 371 -23.41 -5.19 12.32
CA ARG A 371 -24.04 -4.51 13.47
C ARG A 371 -25.40 -5.12 13.82
N ASP A 372 -25.37 -6.42 14.10
CA ASP A 372 -26.51 -7.27 14.51
C ASP A 372 -27.66 -7.40 13.49
N SER A 373 -27.54 -6.78 12.32
CA SER A 373 -28.46 -6.91 11.20
C SER A 373 -27.96 -7.98 10.21
N ALA A 374 -28.83 -8.86 9.75
CA ALA A 374 -28.50 -9.82 8.70
C ALA A 374 -28.27 -9.08 7.36
N VAL A 375 -27.19 -9.42 6.66
CA VAL A 375 -26.84 -8.83 5.36
C VAL A 375 -26.48 -9.91 4.36
N ALA A 376 -26.91 -9.71 3.10
CA ALA A 376 -26.54 -10.53 1.96
C ALA A 376 -26.54 -9.67 0.69
N GLN A 377 -25.43 -9.70 -0.04
CA GLN A 377 -25.22 -8.92 -1.25
C GLN A 377 -24.37 -9.72 -2.24
N THR A 378 -24.71 -9.67 -3.52
CA THR A 378 -23.89 -10.19 -4.61
C THR A 378 -23.75 -9.08 -5.65
N ASP A 379 -22.56 -8.93 -6.21
CA ASP A 379 -22.32 -8.14 -7.41
C ASP A 379 -21.49 -8.90 -8.45
N GLN A 380 -21.76 -8.59 -9.71
CA GLN A 380 -21.00 -8.93 -10.90
C GLN A 380 -20.63 -7.64 -11.64
N LEU A 381 -19.36 -7.22 -11.55
CA LEU A 381 -18.83 -6.08 -12.28
C LEU A 381 -18.07 -6.55 -13.51
N SER A 382 -18.53 -6.18 -14.70
CA SER A 382 -17.87 -6.48 -15.96
C SER A 382 -17.24 -5.23 -16.56
N ALA A 383 -16.03 -5.34 -17.10
CA ALA A 383 -15.31 -4.22 -17.70
C ALA A 383 -14.66 -4.57 -19.04
N LEU A 384 -14.71 -3.63 -19.97
CA LEU A 384 -13.97 -3.63 -21.23
C LEU A 384 -13.01 -2.43 -21.25
N PHE A 385 -11.80 -2.61 -21.77
CA PHE A 385 -10.83 -1.52 -21.86
C PHE A 385 -9.96 -1.62 -23.12
N ALA A 386 -9.53 -0.45 -23.60
CA ALA A 386 -8.51 -0.30 -24.63
C ALA A 386 -7.57 0.86 -24.29
N GLU A 387 -6.29 0.74 -24.65
CA GLU A 387 -5.27 1.77 -24.45
C GLU A 387 -4.17 1.66 -25.52
N SER A 388 -3.79 2.78 -26.13
CA SER A 388 -2.74 2.86 -27.16
C SER A 388 -1.57 3.73 -26.70
N ASP A 389 -0.34 3.28 -26.97
CA ASP A 389 0.89 4.07 -26.88
C ASP A 389 1.23 4.63 -28.28
N ILE A 390 1.29 5.96 -28.38
CA ILE A 390 1.36 6.70 -29.64
C ILE A 390 2.63 7.58 -29.62
N TYR A 391 3.65 7.17 -30.36
CA TYR A 391 4.85 8.00 -30.58
C TYR A 391 4.59 8.99 -31.71
N LEU A 392 4.42 10.27 -31.35
CA LEU A 392 4.14 11.37 -32.27
C LEU A 392 5.45 11.89 -32.89
N THR A 393 6.50 12.02 -32.09
CA THR A 393 7.87 12.37 -32.54
C THR A 393 8.92 11.60 -31.71
N GLY A 394 10.21 11.76 -32.02
CA GLY A 394 11.29 11.20 -31.19
C GLY A 394 11.42 11.83 -29.78
N SER A 395 10.67 12.89 -29.49
CA SER A 395 10.62 13.57 -28.18
C SER A 395 9.22 13.63 -27.57
N LEU A 396 8.17 13.30 -28.32
CA LEU A 396 6.77 13.42 -27.89
C LEU A 396 6.04 12.08 -28.03
N ALA A 397 5.56 11.56 -26.91
CA ALA A 397 4.74 10.36 -26.83
C ALA A 397 3.42 10.66 -26.13
N ALA A 398 2.33 10.05 -26.59
CA ALA A 398 1.02 10.10 -25.96
C ALA A 398 0.55 8.69 -25.61
N LYS A 399 -0.35 8.58 -24.63
CA LYS A 399 -1.08 7.37 -24.30
C LYS A 399 -2.55 7.74 -24.16
N ALA A 400 -3.42 7.11 -24.93
CA ALA A 400 -4.87 7.34 -24.89
C ALA A 400 -5.58 6.02 -24.60
N GLY A 401 -6.55 6.03 -23.70
CA GLY A 401 -7.29 4.84 -23.31
C GLY A 401 -8.72 5.13 -22.89
N LEU A 402 -9.54 4.09 -22.91
CA LEU A 402 -10.95 4.10 -22.59
C LEU A 402 -11.27 2.84 -21.80
N ARG A 403 -12.11 2.97 -20.78
CA ARG A 403 -12.63 1.86 -19.99
C ARG A 403 -14.14 2.02 -19.83
N LEU A 404 -14.88 0.95 -20.05
CA LEU A 404 -16.31 0.85 -19.82
C LEU A 404 -16.53 -0.21 -18.72
N GLU A 405 -17.28 0.11 -17.67
CA GLU A 405 -17.68 -0.84 -16.63
C GLU A 405 -19.21 -0.93 -16.52
N HIS A 406 -19.72 -2.08 -16.09
CA HIS A 406 -21.10 -2.30 -15.67
C HIS A 406 -21.14 -3.07 -14.36
N THR A 407 -21.83 -2.56 -13.34
CA THR A 407 -22.09 -3.24 -12.06
C THR A 407 -23.54 -3.72 -12.02
N SER A 408 -23.73 -5.00 -11.66
CA SER A 408 -25.06 -5.61 -11.57
C SER A 408 -25.85 -5.15 -10.34
N LEU A 409 -25.16 -4.75 -9.28
CA LEU A 409 -25.76 -4.38 -8.00
C LEU A 409 -26.44 -3.02 -8.03
N LEU A 410 -25.89 -2.09 -8.81
CA LEU A 410 -26.41 -0.74 -9.00
C LEU A 410 -27.10 -0.55 -10.36
N GLU A 411 -27.09 -1.58 -11.22
CA GLU A 411 -27.59 -1.57 -12.60
C GLU A 411 -27.04 -0.39 -13.44
N GLN A 412 -25.77 -0.04 -13.22
CA GLN A 412 -25.14 1.17 -13.74
C GLN A 412 -23.95 0.89 -14.65
N TRP A 413 -23.86 1.65 -15.74
CA TRP A 413 -22.71 1.74 -16.62
C TRP A 413 -21.84 2.95 -16.27
N SER A 414 -20.51 2.84 -16.42
CA SER A 414 -19.60 3.99 -16.33
C SER A 414 -18.56 3.98 -17.46
N LEU A 415 -18.21 5.18 -17.95
CA LEU A 415 -17.27 5.38 -19.06
C LEU A 415 -16.11 6.27 -18.61
N ALA A 416 -14.91 5.71 -18.56
CA ALA A 416 -13.69 6.33 -18.06
C ALA A 416 -12.66 6.58 -19.19
N PRO A 417 -12.74 7.71 -19.91
CA PRO A 417 -11.70 8.14 -20.85
C PRO A 417 -10.46 8.64 -20.08
N ARG A 418 -9.28 8.34 -20.63
CA ARG A 418 -7.98 8.74 -20.05
C ARG A 418 -6.98 9.09 -21.16
N VAL A 419 -6.20 10.14 -20.95
CA VAL A 419 -5.14 10.56 -21.87
C VAL A 419 -3.93 11.07 -21.09
N SER A 420 -2.74 10.78 -21.57
CA SER A 420 -1.50 11.33 -21.04
C SER A 420 -0.52 11.63 -22.16
N LEU A 421 0.33 12.62 -21.92
CA LEU A 421 1.32 13.14 -22.85
C LEU A 421 2.67 13.24 -22.13
N ALA A 422 3.74 12.80 -22.78
CA ALA A 422 5.10 12.87 -22.30
C ALA A 422 5.98 13.58 -23.34
N TRP A 423 6.55 14.70 -22.94
CA TRP A 423 7.45 15.51 -23.77
C TRP A 423 8.85 15.53 -23.15
N ARG A 424 9.81 14.87 -23.83
CA ARG A 424 11.22 14.90 -23.50
C ARG A 424 11.83 16.22 -23.96
N LEU A 425 12.21 17.07 -23.02
CA LEU A 425 12.81 18.38 -23.25
C LEU A 425 14.32 18.25 -23.51
N THR A 426 14.99 17.37 -22.77
CA THR A 426 16.40 17.00 -22.96
C THR A 426 16.61 15.52 -22.63
N ASP A 427 17.80 14.96 -22.85
CA ASP A 427 18.13 13.57 -22.46
C ASP A 427 18.08 13.31 -20.94
N GLU A 428 18.04 14.37 -20.14
CA GLU A 428 17.90 14.30 -18.68
C GLU A 428 16.50 14.69 -18.19
N SER A 429 15.66 15.35 -18.99
CA SER A 429 14.43 16.00 -18.50
C SER A 429 13.19 15.80 -19.35
N GLN A 430 12.06 15.62 -18.68
CA GLN A 430 10.77 15.26 -19.27
C GLN A 430 9.63 15.97 -18.53
N LEU A 431 8.73 16.56 -19.31
CA LEU A 431 7.46 17.14 -18.87
C LEU A 431 6.34 16.14 -19.20
N ASN A 432 5.41 15.92 -18.29
CA ASN A 432 4.28 15.02 -18.46
C ASN A 432 2.96 15.70 -18.10
N PHE A 433 1.91 15.33 -18.81
CA PHE A 433 0.53 15.74 -18.56
C PHE A 433 -0.35 14.49 -18.51
N ALA A 434 -1.38 14.48 -17.67
CA ALA A 434 -2.44 13.48 -17.71
C ALA A 434 -3.80 14.07 -17.35
N TYR A 435 -4.82 13.57 -18.02
CA TYR A 435 -6.22 13.71 -17.69
C TYR A 435 -6.87 12.32 -17.64
N GLY A 436 -7.79 12.10 -16.72
CA GLY A 436 -8.61 10.90 -16.75
C GLY A 436 -9.78 10.94 -15.78
N LEU A 437 -10.84 10.23 -16.15
CA LEU A 437 -11.99 9.98 -15.28
C LEU A 437 -11.87 8.59 -14.64
N PHE A 438 -12.26 8.50 -13.38
CA PHE A 438 -12.14 7.32 -12.54
C PHE A 438 -13.43 7.14 -11.75
N TYR A 439 -13.90 5.89 -11.62
CA TYR A 439 -15.12 5.52 -10.92
C TYR A 439 -14.85 4.45 -9.88
N GLN A 440 -15.71 4.39 -8.86
CA GLN A 440 -15.70 3.36 -7.84
C GLN A 440 -17.10 3.15 -7.26
N GLU A 441 -17.42 1.90 -6.93
CA GLU A 441 -18.61 1.57 -6.16
C GLU A 441 -18.55 2.14 -4.73
N PRO A 442 -19.70 2.53 -4.14
CA PRO A 442 -19.79 2.85 -2.72
C PRO A 442 -19.27 1.71 -1.82
N GLN A 443 -18.83 2.03 -0.61
CA GLN A 443 -18.42 1.00 0.35
C GLN A 443 -19.60 0.08 0.72
N ASN A 444 -19.34 -1.23 0.88
CA ASN A 444 -20.37 -2.24 1.11
C ASN A 444 -21.24 -1.95 2.34
N GLU A 445 -20.71 -1.28 3.37
CA GLU A 445 -21.51 -0.90 4.56
C GLU A 445 -22.64 0.10 4.29
N PHE A 446 -22.56 0.88 3.20
CA PHE A 446 -23.68 1.69 2.70
C PHE A 446 -24.63 0.85 1.83
N LEU A 447 -24.06 -0.01 0.96
CA LEU A 447 -24.82 -0.87 0.04
C LEU A 447 -25.68 -1.94 0.74
N TYR A 448 -25.29 -2.36 1.95
CA TYR A 448 -26.11 -3.20 2.82
C TYR A 448 -27.42 -2.52 3.26
N ARG A 449 -27.47 -1.18 3.25
CA ARG A 449 -28.62 -0.38 3.72
C ARG A 449 -29.40 0.26 2.58
N ASN A 450 -28.70 0.80 1.58
CA ASN A 450 -29.30 1.41 0.41
C ASN A 450 -28.53 1.01 -0.87
N ARG A 451 -29.24 0.46 -1.85
CA ARG A 451 -28.71 0.14 -3.19
C ARG A 451 -29.09 1.16 -4.26
N ASP A 452 -30.02 2.07 -3.95
CA ASP A 452 -30.31 3.26 -4.75
C ASP A 452 -29.22 4.30 -4.48
N LEU A 453 -28.02 4.01 -4.98
CA LEU A 453 -26.80 4.79 -4.89
C LEU A 453 -26.11 4.81 -6.26
N SER A 454 -25.46 5.92 -6.58
CA SER A 454 -24.66 6.06 -7.80
C SER A 454 -23.18 5.77 -7.55
N LEU A 455 -22.48 5.31 -8.59
CA LEU A 455 -21.02 5.21 -8.61
C LEU A 455 -20.39 6.59 -8.32
N SER A 456 -19.53 6.68 -7.30
CA SER A 456 -18.75 7.89 -7.07
C SER A 456 -17.67 8.05 -8.14
N SER A 457 -17.35 9.29 -8.51
CA SER A 457 -16.38 9.60 -9.56
C SER A 457 -15.29 10.59 -9.13
N ALA A 458 -14.14 10.50 -9.78
CA ALA A 458 -13.07 11.49 -9.69
C ALA A 458 -12.44 11.79 -11.06
N ALA A 459 -12.39 13.06 -11.44
CA ALA A 459 -11.62 13.55 -12.58
C ALA A 459 -10.25 14.03 -12.11
N HIS A 460 -9.17 13.51 -12.71
CA HIS A 460 -7.79 13.87 -12.36
C HIS A 460 -7.17 14.71 -13.47
N TYR A 461 -6.43 15.74 -13.08
CA TYR A 461 -5.58 16.56 -13.93
C TYR A 461 -4.20 16.61 -13.26
N VAL A 462 -3.15 16.18 -13.96
CA VAL A 462 -1.79 16.06 -13.41
C VAL A 462 -0.78 16.63 -14.38
N VAL A 463 0.15 17.44 -13.90
CA VAL A 463 1.31 17.95 -14.65
C VAL A 463 2.57 17.69 -13.84
N ASN A 464 3.60 17.08 -14.42
CA ASN A 464 4.88 16.91 -13.73
C ASN A 464 6.09 17.21 -14.61
N TYR A 465 7.14 17.69 -13.95
CA TYR A 465 8.47 17.80 -14.51
C TYR A 465 9.38 16.83 -13.76
N THR A 466 10.19 16.08 -14.51
CA THR A 466 11.23 15.20 -13.95
C THR A 466 12.59 15.53 -14.56
N ARG A 467 13.64 15.45 -13.73
CA ARG A 467 15.04 15.49 -14.17
C ARG A 467 15.83 14.34 -13.53
N ARG A 468 16.49 13.52 -14.34
CA ARG A 468 17.36 12.42 -13.91
C ARG A 468 18.75 12.60 -14.50
N ALA A 469 19.70 12.94 -13.64
CA ALA A 469 21.03 13.42 -14.02
C ALA A 469 22.05 13.00 -12.96
N HIS A 470 23.22 12.48 -13.34
CA HIS A 470 24.36 12.32 -12.42
C HIS A 470 24.06 11.58 -11.09
N ASN A 471 23.30 10.48 -11.11
CA ASN A 471 22.81 9.77 -9.92
C ASN A 471 22.02 10.65 -8.92
N ARG A 472 21.29 11.65 -9.46
CA ARG A 472 20.26 12.43 -8.78
C ARG A 472 18.94 12.34 -9.55
N PHE A 473 17.83 12.36 -8.82
CA PHE A 473 16.48 12.37 -9.38
C PHE A 473 15.65 13.46 -8.72
N PHE A 474 15.22 14.44 -9.51
CA PHE A 474 14.27 15.47 -9.12
C PHE A 474 12.93 15.25 -9.84
N ARG A 475 11.83 15.45 -9.11
CA ARG A 475 10.47 15.52 -9.64
C ARG A 475 9.70 16.61 -8.91
N VAL A 476 8.93 17.37 -9.66
CA VAL A 476 7.86 18.23 -9.14
C VAL A 476 6.58 17.91 -9.91
N GLU A 477 5.47 17.77 -9.21
CA GLU A 477 4.16 17.42 -9.79
C GLU A 477 3.08 18.32 -9.18
N ALA A 478 2.26 18.93 -10.02
CA ALA A 478 1.05 19.65 -9.63
C ALA A 478 -0.17 18.83 -10.05
N TYR A 479 -1.21 18.82 -9.22
CA TYR A 479 -2.44 18.10 -9.50
C TYR A 479 -3.69 18.86 -9.09
N TYR A 480 -4.77 18.58 -9.80
CA TYR A 480 -6.14 18.92 -9.43
C TYR A 480 -7.02 17.67 -9.61
N LYS A 481 -7.84 17.36 -8.62
CA LYS A 481 -8.77 16.25 -8.56
C LYS A 481 -10.13 16.83 -8.20
N GLN A 482 -11.16 16.54 -9.00
CA GLN A 482 -12.54 16.89 -8.72
C GLN A 482 -13.32 15.61 -8.45
N TYR A 483 -14.09 15.57 -7.36
CA TYR A 483 -14.98 14.48 -7.00
C TYR A 483 -16.43 14.84 -7.29
N ASN A 484 -17.21 13.88 -7.78
CA ASN A 484 -18.66 13.97 -7.88
C ASN A 484 -19.32 12.68 -7.35
N ASP A 485 -20.61 12.75 -7.02
CA ASP A 485 -21.46 11.63 -6.59
C ASP A 485 -20.92 10.87 -5.37
N LEU A 486 -20.29 11.61 -4.45
CA LEU A 486 -19.85 11.10 -3.16
C LEU A 486 -21.05 10.80 -2.25
N ILE A 487 -20.90 9.79 -1.39
CA ILE A 487 -21.92 9.44 -0.39
C ILE A 487 -22.07 10.55 0.64
N ARG A 488 -23.30 11.04 0.81
CA ARG A 488 -23.76 11.86 1.94
C ARG A 488 -24.75 11.07 2.78
N LEU A 489 -24.82 11.36 4.06
CA LEU A 489 -25.76 10.78 5.02
C LEU A 489 -26.76 11.86 5.40
N LEU A 490 -27.97 11.84 4.83
CA LEU A 490 -28.97 12.86 5.11
C LEU A 490 -29.65 12.62 6.47
N PRO A 491 -29.87 13.67 7.28
CA PRO A 491 -30.60 13.57 8.54
C PRO A 491 -32.11 13.42 8.30
N PRO A 492 -32.90 12.96 9.31
CA PRO A 492 -32.44 12.48 10.61
C PRO A 492 -31.85 11.06 10.57
N ASP A 493 -32.31 10.21 9.64
CA ASP A 493 -32.08 8.76 9.66
C ASP A 493 -30.70 8.31 9.12
N ALA A 494 -29.80 9.27 8.85
CA ALA A 494 -28.53 9.05 8.16
C ALA A 494 -28.68 8.30 6.81
N LYS A 495 -29.73 8.63 6.03
CA LYS A 495 -30.00 8.02 4.72
C LYS A 495 -28.85 8.30 3.76
N SER A 496 -28.20 7.24 3.26
CA SER A 496 -27.14 7.35 2.26
C SER A 496 -27.69 7.78 0.90
N VAL A 497 -27.08 8.80 0.29
CA VAL A 497 -27.35 9.28 -1.08
C VAL A 497 -26.05 9.66 -1.80
N SER A 498 -25.97 9.47 -3.12
CA SER A 498 -24.80 9.87 -3.94
C SER A 498 -25.00 11.29 -4.51
N THR A 499 -24.79 12.33 -3.71
CA THR A 499 -24.95 13.74 -4.14
C THR A 499 -23.82 14.68 -3.69
N GLY A 500 -22.82 14.15 -2.98
CA GLY A 500 -21.69 14.91 -2.47
C GLY A 500 -20.65 15.21 -3.54
N ASN A 501 -19.98 16.35 -3.42
CA ASN A 501 -18.94 16.79 -4.35
C ASN A 501 -17.67 17.17 -3.58
N GLY A 502 -16.59 17.48 -4.28
CA GLY A 502 -15.41 18.04 -3.64
C GLY A 502 -14.20 18.15 -4.54
N TYR A 503 -13.06 18.50 -3.95
CA TYR A 503 -11.79 18.58 -4.67
C TYR A 503 -10.60 18.20 -3.81
N ALA A 504 -9.50 17.86 -4.46
CA ALA A 504 -8.16 17.82 -3.88
C ALA A 504 -7.15 18.38 -4.88
N LYS A 505 -6.32 19.34 -4.47
CA LYS A 505 -5.33 20.00 -5.31
C LYS A 505 -4.04 20.22 -4.55
N GLY A 506 -2.91 20.24 -5.24
CA GLY A 506 -1.64 20.30 -4.54
C GLY A 506 -0.41 20.31 -5.41
N VAL A 507 0.74 20.37 -4.74
CA VAL A 507 2.07 20.28 -5.33
C VAL A 507 2.89 19.27 -4.54
N GLU A 508 3.55 18.37 -5.25
CA GLU A 508 4.40 17.31 -4.73
C GLU A 508 5.82 17.49 -5.25
N LEU A 509 6.81 17.32 -4.36
CA LEU A 509 8.23 17.36 -4.68
C LEU A 509 8.90 16.07 -4.21
N PHE A 510 9.78 15.54 -5.04
CA PHE A 510 10.69 14.45 -4.71
C PHE A 510 12.10 14.83 -5.18
N TYR A 511 13.08 14.72 -4.29
CA TYR A 511 14.49 14.86 -4.63
C TYR A 511 15.29 13.72 -3.98
N ARG A 512 16.04 12.95 -4.77
CA ARG A 512 16.98 11.92 -4.30
C ARG A 512 18.38 12.18 -4.84
N ASP A 513 19.38 11.98 -4.00
CA ASP A 513 20.79 12.16 -4.31
C ASP A 513 21.61 10.99 -3.76
N LYS A 514 22.35 10.33 -4.65
CA LYS A 514 23.22 9.17 -4.34
C LYS A 514 24.70 9.49 -4.61
N LYS A 515 25.05 10.75 -4.89
CA LYS A 515 26.36 11.13 -5.46
C LYS A 515 27.10 12.22 -4.69
N THR A 516 26.40 13.18 -4.08
CA THR A 516 27.05 14.34 -3.42
C THR A 516 27.92 13.93 -2.23
N PHE A 517 27.55 12.89 -1.48
CA PHE A 517 28.32 12.39 -0.34
C PHE A 517 28.59 10.89 -0.50
N LYS A 518 29.84 10.48 -0.31
CA LYS A 518 30.25 9.07 -0.45
C LYS A 518 29.50 8.17 0.54
N ASN A 519 29.00 7.05 0.04
CA ASN A 519 28.22 6.04 0.78
C ASN A 519 26.94 6.59 1.47
N LEU A 520 26.41 7.74 1.01
CA LEU A 520 25.16 8.30 1.48
C LEU A 520 24.09 8.19 0.38
N ASP A 521 22.95 7.62 0.73
CA ASP A 521 21.70 7.82 0.01
C ASP A 521 20.85 8.77 0.83
N TYR A 522 20.27 9.79 0.21
CA TYR A 522 19.17 10.49 0.85
C TYR A 522 18.14 10.96 -0.15
N TRP A 523 16.90 11.05 0.32
CA TRP A 523 15.84 11.70 -0.41
C TRP A 523 14.90 12.48 0.50
N ILE A 524 14.28 13.47 -0.11
CA ILE A 524 13.34 14.40 0.51
C ILE A 524 12.06 14.35 -0.32
N THR A 525 10.94 14.14 0.34
CA THR A 525 9.61 14.28 -0.21
C THR A 525 8.88 15.42 0.49
N TYR A 526 8.09 16.17 -0.26
CA TYR A 526 7.22 17.22 0.26
C TYR A 526 5.90 17.20 -0.50
N THR A 527 4.80 17.42 0.21
CA THR A 527 3.45 17.53 -0.36
C THR A 527 2.74 18.73 0.24
N TYR A 528 2.21 19.59 -0.61
CA TYR A 528 1.11 20.49 -0.27
C TYR A 528 -0.20 19.88 -0.76
N LEU A 529 -1.23 19.88 0.08
CA LEU A 529 -2.57 19.38 -0.18
C LEU A 529 -3.60 20.39 0.33
N ASP A 530 -4.43 20.91 -0.57
CA ASP A 530 -5.70 21.54 -0.21
C ASP A 530 -6.85 20.69 -0.74
N THR A 531 -7.77 20.33 0.14
CA THR A 531 -8.89 19.46 -0.17
C THR A 531 -10.07 19.77 0.72
N LYS A 532 -11.27 19.70 0.15
CA LYS A 532 -12.56 19.73 0.82
C LYS A 532 -13.52 18.77 0.12
N ARG A 533 -14.47 18.24 0.88
CA ARG A 533 -15.53 17.34 0.39
C ARG A 533 -16.83 17.69 1.10
N ASP A 534 -17.95 17.63 0.40
CA ASP A 534 -19.27 17.42 0.98
C ASP A 534 -19.49 15.90 0.99
N TYR A 535 -19.36 15.29 2.17
CA TYR A 535 -19.21 13.84 2.31
C TYR A 535 -19.72 13.35 3.67
N LEU A 536 -20.34 12.18 3.70
CA LEU A 536 -20.99 11.57 4.85
C LEU A 536 -21.93 12.56 5.56
N ASN A 537 -21.76 12.76 6.87
CA ASN A 537 -22.57 13.65 7.69
C ASN A 537 -22.07 15.10 7.70
N TYR A 538 -21.16 15.50 6.81
CA TYR A 538 -20.64 16.87 6.83
C TYR A 538 -21.76 17.88 6.52
N PRO A 539 -21.93 18.93 7.36
CA PRO A 539 -22.98 19.93 7.14
C PRO A 539 -22.65 20.92 6.01
N MET A 540 -21.40 20.93 5.56
CA MET A 540 -20.86 21.78 4.50
C MET A 540 -19.59 21.14 3.94
N GLU A 541 -18.95 21.74 2.94
CA GLU A 541 -17.64 21.28 2.48
C GLU A 541 -16.55 21.40 3.57
N LEU A 542 -16.05 20.26 4.07
CA LEU A 542 -14.99 20.18 5.08
C LEU A 542 -13.76 19.43 4.57
N ARG A 543 -12.60 19.74 5.15
CA ARG A 543 -11.35 19.01 4.87
C ARG A 543 -11.37 17.69 5.64
N PRO A 544 -11.11 16.53 5.02
CA PRO A 544 -11.16 15.25 5.74
C PRO A 544 -10.21 15.19 6.95
N PRO A 545 -10.60 14.58 8.10
CA PRO A 545 -9.79 14.53 9.31
C PRO A 545 -8.39 13.91 9.17
N PHE A 546 -8.16 13.09 8.15
CA PHE A 546 -6.84 12.50 7.87
C PHE A 546 -5.91 13.40 7.03
N ALA A 547 -6.43 14.49 6.45
CA ALA A 547 -5.71 15.30 5.47
C ALA A 547 -4.89 16.43 6.14
N ALA A 548 -3.60 16.18 6.36
CA ALA A 548 -2.66 17.24 6.71
C ALA A 548 -2.31 18.06 5.46
N PRO A 549 -2.35 19.41 5.53
CA PRO A 549 -2.16 20.28 4.37
C PRO A 549 -0.70 20.36 3.89
N HIS A 550 0.26 20.08 4.77
CA HIS A 550 1.67 19.94 4.43
C HIS A 550 2.19 18.63 5.01
N THR A 551 2.88 17.82 4.21
CA THR A 551 3.66 16.67 4.67
C THR A 551 5.07 16.74 4.09
N MET A 552 6.05 16.23 4.84
CA MET A 552 7.44 16.14 4.41
C MET A 552 8.07 14.88 5.01
N THR A 553 8.78 14.10 4.19
CA THR A 553 9.57 12.97 4.69
C THR A 553 11.00 13.09 4.18
N ILE A 554 11.96 13.04 5.10
CA ILE A 554 13.38 12.88 4.80
C ILE A 554 13.74 11.43 5.11
N ALA A 555 14.41 10.74 4.19
CA ALA A 555 15.04 9.46 4.45
C ALA A 555 16.53 9.55 4.11
N VAL A 556 17.37 9.03 5.00
CA VAL A 556 18.82 9.03 4.91
C VAL A 556 19.31 7.62 5.19
N LYS A 557 20.18 7.08 4.34
CA LYS A 557 20.85 5.78 4.53
C LYS A 557 22.33 5.96 4.35
N LYS A 558 23.12 5.46 5.29
CA LYS A 558 24.58 5.50 5.22
C LYS A 558 25.15 4.13 5.55
N PHE A 559 25.93 3.57 4.64
CA PHE A 559 26.67 2.33 4.89
C PHE A 559 28.13 2.63 5.22
N PHE A 560 28.67 1.92 6.22
CA PHE A 560 30.05 1.99 6.67
C PHE A 560 30.73 0.64 6.36
N PRO A 561 31.41 0.52 5.21
CA PRO A 561 32.01 -0.75 4.77
C PRO A 561 32.97 -1.37 5.78
N ASP A 562 33.83 -0.54 6.39
CA ASP A 562 34.85 -0.98 7.34
C ASP A 562 34.27 -1.56 8.64
N LEU A 563 32.98 -1.32 8.89
CA LEU A 563 32.22 -1.82 10.04
C LEU A 563 31.13 -2.83 9.64
N SER A 564 30.97 -3.14 8.35
CA SER A 564 29.81 -3.88 7.79
C SER A 564 28.45 -3.38 8.30
N THR A 565 28.33 -2.07 8.58
CA THR A 565 27.19 -1.51 9.32
C THR A 565 26.46 -0.44 8.50
N GLY A 566 25.15 -0.62 8.34
CA GLY A 566 24.23 0.38 7.80
C GLY A 566 23.56 1.18 8.90
N ILE A 567 23.37 2.48 8.70
CA ILE A 567 22.57 3.37 9.54
C ILE A 567 21.55 4.08 8.65
N ASN A 568 20.27 3.82 8.90
CA ASN A 568 19.14 4.44 8.22
C ASN A 568 18.37 5.32 9.21
N VAL A 569 18.10 6.55 8.82
CA VAL A 569 17.29 7.52 9.58
C VAL A 569 16.15 7.98 8.71
N SER A 570 14.96 8.13 9.27
CA SER A 570 13.87 8.87 8.62
C SER A 570 13.33 9.95 9.54
N TYR A 571 12.83 11.03 8.96
CA TYR A 571 12.10 12.08 9.66
C TYR A 571 10.84 12.41 8.87
N ALA A 572 9.68 12.06 9.42
CA ALA A 572 8.38 12.38 8.87
C ALA A 572 7.76 13.54 9.65
N LEU A 573 7.33 14.57 8.92
CA LEU A 573 6.72 15.79 9.41
C LEU A 573 5.37 16.00 8.72
N ALA A 574 4.37 16.48 9.46
CA ALA A 574 3.17 17.03 8.85
C ALA A 574 2.59 18.18 9.68
N ALA A 575 1.92 19.10 9.00
CA ALA A 575 1.05 20.07 9.64
C ALA A 575 -0.08 19.36 10.41
N GLY A 576 -0.66 20.04 11.40
CA GLY A 576 -1.81 19.53 12.13
C GLY A 576 -2.98 19.21 11.21
N ARG A 577 -3.75 18.19 11.58
CA ARG A 577 -4.95 17.74 10.86
C ARG A 577 -6.21 18.41 11.42
N PRO A 578 -7.24 18.66 10.61
CA PRO A 578 -8.50 19.14 11.15
C PRO A 578 -9.19 18.05 11.99
N TYR A 579 -9.96 18.45 12.99
CA TYR A 579 -10.91 17.60 13.69
C TYR A 579 -12.23 18.34 13.84
N TYR A 580 -13.33 17.59 13.94
CA TYR A 580 -14.68 18.13 14.04
C TYR A 580 -15.52 17.27 14.99
N ASN A 581 -16.41 17.93 15.75
CA ASN A 581 -17.56 17.30 16.36
C ASN A 581 -18.79 17.69 15.52
N ILE A 582 -19.35 16.71 14.81
CA ILE A 582 -20.56 16.90 14.00
C ILE A 582 -21.71 16.21 14.72
N ARG A 583 -22.74 16.99 15.06
CA ARG A 583 -23.90 16.53 15.83
C ARG A 583 -25.19 16.75 15.05
N TYR A 584 -26.22 16.02 15.41
CA TYR A 584 -27.58 16.25 14.92
C TYR A 584 -28.35 17.12 15.93
N SER A 585 -29.01 18.17 15.43
CA SER A 585 -30.01 18.97 16.15
C SER A 585 -31.21 19.19 15.21
N ASP A 586 -31.15 20.26 14.40
CA ASP A 586 -32.07 20.56 13.29
C ASP A 586 -31.36 20.28 11.97
N GLY A 587 -30.89 19.04 11.82
CA GLY A 587 -29.91 18.64 10.79
C GLY A 587 -28.50 18.48 11.35
N TRP A 588 -27.53 18.18 10.48
CA TRP A 588 -26.12 18.11 10.87
C TRP A 588 -25.57 19.51 11.12
N GLN A 589 -24.82 19.68 12.21
CA GLN A 589 -24.20 20.94 12.60
C GLN A 589 -22.80 20.70 13.21
N LEU A 590 -21.90 21.69 13.06
CA LEU A 590 -20.58 21.68 13.72
C LEU A 590 -20.72 22.19 15.15
N ALA A 591 -20.44 21.33 16.14
CA ALA A 591 -20.47 21.66 17.57
C ALA A 591 -19.08 21.99 18.14
N ASP A 592 -18.01 21.45 17.57
CA ASP A 592 -16.61 21.78 17.87
C ASP A 592 -15.78 21.58 16.61
N GLN A 593 -14.69 22.33 16.46
CA GLN A 593 -13.70 22.10 15.41
C GLN A 593 -12.34 22.66 15.80
N GLY A 594 -11.27 22.08 15.25
CA GLY A 594 -9.93 22.60 15.46
C GLY A 594 -8.89 21.90 14.61
N THR A 595 -7.63 22.06 14.99
CA THR A 595 -6.49 21.43 14.33
C THR A 595 -5.63 20.71 15.37
N THR A 596 -5.18 19.48 15.08
CA THR A 596 -4.30 18.72 15.97
C THR A 596 -2.90 19.35 16.05
N LYS A 597 -2.08 18.90 17.00
CA LYS A 597 -0.66 19.28 17.02
C LYS A 597 0.04 18.78 15.75
N PRO A 598 1.03 19.50 15.21
CA PRO A 598 1.83 19.02 14.09
C PRO A 598 2.42 17.63 14.35
N TYR A 599 2.41 16.79 13.34
CA TYR A 599 2.97 15.45 13.40
C TYR A 599 4.49 15.51 13.21
N ASN A 600 5.25 14.78 14.03
CA ASN A 600 6.70 14.70 13.89
C ASN A 600 7.28 13.39 14.44
N ILE A 601 7.81 12.52 13.58
CA ILE A 601 8.43 11.26 13.98
C ILE A 601 9.81 11.12 13.34
N VAL A 602 10.85 10.99 14.16
CA VAL A 602 12.19 10.54 13.75
C VAL A 602 12.31 9.04 14.02
N ASN A 603 12.73 8.26 13.04
CA ASN A 603 13.01 6.84 13.21
C ASN A 603 14.49 6.56 12.91
N LEU A 604 15.07 5.60 13.62
CA LEU A 604 16.44 5.13 13.47
C LEU A 604 16.44 3.62 13.26
N HIS A 605 17.26 3.13 12.33
CA HIS A 605 17.56 1.72 12.12
C HIS A 605 19.08 1.58 11.90
N VAL A 606 19.69 0.62 12.55
CA VAL A 606 21.10 0.23 12.43
C VAL A 606 21.14 -1.26 12.12
N SER A 607 21.80 -1.65 11.03
CA SER A 607 21.93 -3.06 10.62
C SER A 607 23.39 -3.45 10.51
N HIS A 608 23.83 -4.46 11.26
CA HIS A 608 25.18 -4.98 11.20
C HIS A 608 25.19 -6.32 10.45
N LEU A 609 25.97 -6.40 9.38
CA LEU A 609 26.04 -7.52 8.46
C LEU A 609 27.24 -8.42 8.77
N MET A 610 27.05 -9.73 8.67
CA MET A 610 28.07 -10.74 8.93
C MET A 610 27.87 -12.01 8.09
N THR A 611 28.92 -12.81 8.03
CA THR A 611 28.91 -14.14 7.40
C THR A 611 29.18 -15.17 8.50
N LEU A 612 28.18 -15.97 8.84
CA LEU A 612 28.27 -17.00 9.89
C LEU A 612 28.93 -18.29 9.39
N PHE A 613 28.83 -18.58 8.09
CA PHE A 613 29.31 -19.81 7.47
C PHE A 613 30.34 -19.52 6.36
N PRO A 614 31.46 -18.84 6.64
CA PRO A 614 32.41 -18.36 5.62
C PRO A 614 33.09 -19.47 4.80
N ARG A 615 33.08 -20.72 5.28
CA ARG A 615 33.61 -21.90 4.57
C ARG A 615 32.55 -22.66 3.76
N TRP A 616 31.27 -22.25 3.80
CA TRP A 616 30.21 -22.96 3.09
C TRP A 616 30.18 -22.57 1.61
N LYS A 617 29.91 -23.55 0.74
CA LYS A 617 29.92 -23.38 -0.74
C LYS A 617 28.94 -22.30 -1.21
N HIS A 618 27.87 -22.06 -0.45
CA HIS A 618 26.94 -20.98 -0.67
C HIS A 618 27.09 -20.01 0.49
N LYS A 619 27.63 -18.81 0.24
CA LYS A 619 27.73 -17.78 1.28
C LYS A 619 26.36 -17.50 1.89
N ASP A 620 26.33 -17.36 3.21
CA ASP A 620 25.18 -16.82 3.91
C ASP A 620 25.23 -15.28 3.95
N PHE A 621 24.06 -14.68 4.01
CA PHE A 621 23.85 -13.28 4.30
C PHE A 621 23.13 -13.17 5.65
N SER A 622 23.87 -12.88 6.71
CA SER A 622 23.38 -12.85 8.08
C SER A 622 23.57 -11.48 8.71
N GLY A 623 22.82 -11.19 9.77
CA GLY A 623 23.01 -9.93 10.49
C GLY A 623 22.05 -9.70 11.65
N PHE A 624 22.30 -8.59 12.35
CA PHE A 624 21.42 -8.06 13.38
C PHE A 624 20.86 -6.72 12.93
N ALA A 625 19.55 -6.54 13.08
CA ALA A 625 18.86 -5.27 12.85
C ALA A 625 18.43 -4.67 14.19
N VAL A 626 18.72 -3.40 14.41
CA VAL A 626 18.48 -2.63 15.65
C VAL A 626 17.77 -1.33 15.30
N GLY A 627 16.80 -0.83 16.08
CA GLY A 627 16.19 0.45 15.74
C GLY A 627 15.36 1.09 16.83
N ILE A 628 14.85 2.29 16.54
CA ILE A 628 13.95 3.06 17.39
C ILE A 628 13.04 3.87 16.47
N ASN A 629 11.76 3.50 16.44
CA ASN A 629 10.70 4.28 15.84
C ASN A 629 10.20 5.32 16.84
N ASN A 630 10.01 6.54 16.34
CA ASN A 630 9.80 7.72 17.15
C ASN A 630 10.86 7.89 18.26
N LEU A 631 12.12 7.98 17.85
CA LEU A 631 13.28 8.24 18.71
C LEU A 631 13.04 9.40 19.68
N LEU A 632 12.35 10.46 19.23
CA LEU A 632 12.02 11.62 20.06
C LEU A 632 10.94 11.34 21.11
N GLY A 633 10.06 10.35 20.91
CA GLY A 633 8.96 10.01 21.82
C GLY A 633 7.82 11.03 21.80
N THR A 634 7.64 11.72 20.69
CA THR A 634 6.62 12.74 20.50
C THR A 634 5.21 12.12 20.45
N LYS A 635 4.30 12.62 21.30
CA LYS A 635 2.92 12.11 21.36
C LYS A 635 2.12 12.63 20.16
N GLN A 636 1.92 11.77 19.17
CA GLN A 636 1.12 12.07 17.98
C GLN A 636 -0.37 12.08 18.32
N VAL A 637 -1.12 13.01 17.70
CA VAL A 637 -2.59 13.10 17.82
C VAL A 637 -3.18 13.20 16.42
N PHE A 638 -3.93 12.17 16.02
CA PHE A 638 -4.52 12.05 14.69
C PHE A 638 -5.92 12.67 14.61
N GLY A 639 -6.60 12.81 15.75
CA GLY A 639 -7.94 13.37 15.86
C GLY A 639 -8.47 13.23 17.29
N TYR A 640 -9.77 13.43 17.47
CA TYR A 640 -10.46 13.27 18.75
C TYR A 640 -11.76 12.48 18.55
N ASN A 641 -11.99 11.49 19.42
CA ASN A 641 -13.31 10.91 19.62
C ASN A 641 -14.06 11.79 20.62
N TYR A 642 -15.32 12.10 20.33
CA TYR A 642 -16.19 12.92 21.19
C TYR A 642 -17.21 12.05 21.91
N SER A 643 -17.61 12.48 23.10
CA SER A 643 -18.84 12.01 23.72
C SER A 643 -20.05 12.48 22.90
N TYR A 644 -21.14 11.73 22.99
CA TYR A 644 -22.43 11.97 22.36
C TYR A 644 -23.06 13.31 22.81
N ASP A 645 -22.83 13.70 24.06
CA ASP A 645 -23.21 15.01 24.60
C ASP A 645 -22.26 16.16 24.19
N GLY A 646 -21.08 15.83 23.66
CA GLY A 646 -20.02 16.75 23.23
C GLY A 646 -19.16 17.33 24.35
N GLN A 647 -19.40 17.01 25.62
CA GLN A 647 -18.71 17.60 26.78
C GLN A 647 -17.29 17.04 26.98
N HIS A 648 -17.02 15.85 26.49
CA HIS A 648 -15.74 15.16 26.62
C HIS A 648 -15.16 14.79 25.26
N LYS A 649 -13.83 14.84 25.16
CA LYS A 649 -13.11 14.37 23.95
C LYS A 649 -11.80 13.67 24.30
N MET A 650 -11.57 12.53 23.67
CA MET A 650 -10.38 11.70 23.84
C MET A 650 -9.51 11.76 22.60
N ALA A 651 -8.23 12.06 22.78
CA ALA A 651 -7.26 12.11 21.68
C ALA A 651 -6.98 10.72 21.11
N VAL A 652 -7.08 10.56 19.79
CA VAL A 652 -6.63 9.37 19.07
C VAL A 652 -5.12 9.48 18.84
N SER A 653 -4.34 8.59 19.44
CA SER A 653 -2.87 8.58 19.37
C SER A 653 -2.31 7.21 18.98
N LEU A 654 -1.00 7.14 18.72
CA LEU A 654 -0.31 5.86 18.51
C LEU A 654 -0.40 4.96 19.76
N PRO A 655 -0.39 3.62 19.60
CA PRO A 655 -0.42 2.69 20.72
C PRO A 655 0.73 2.84 21.73
N ALA A 656 1.88 3.32 21.30
CA ALA A 656 2.98 3.75 22.17
C ALA A 656 3.71 4.94 21.55
N ASN A 657 4.26 5.81 22.39
CA ASN A 657 5.05 6.96 21.93
C ASN A 657 6.41 6.55 21.34
N ARG A 658 6.98 5.41 21.77
CA ARG A 658 8.25 4.87 21.24
C ARG A 658 8.12 3.37 21.03
N THR A 659 8.78 2.84 20.01
CA THR A 659 8.93 1.41 19.75
C THR A 659 10.36 1.16 19.23
N PHE A 660 11.02 0.05 19.57
CA PHE A 660 12.49 -0.16 19.38
C PHE A 660 12.76 -1.32 18.38
N PHE A 661 13.95 -1.78 17.97
CA PHE A 661 14.16 -3.04 17.19
C PHE A 661 15.30 -3.90 17.79
N ILE A 662 15.12 -5.23 17.92
CA ILE A 662 16.15 -6.21 17.57
C ILE A 662 15.49 -7.32 16.76
N GLY A 663 16.20 -7.81 15.78
CA GLY A 663 16.17 -9.23 15.46
C GLY A 663 17.50 -9.71 14.90
N PHE A 664 17.67 -11.02 14.91
CA PHE A 664 18.62 -11.69 14.04
C PHE A 664 17.93 -12.06 12.72
N PHE A 665 18.69 -12.04 11.63
CA PHE A 665 18.22 -12.45 10.32
C PHE A 665 19.28 -13.21 9.53
N MET A 666 18.82 -14.05 8.61
CA MET A 666 19.69 -14.90 7.79
C MET A 666 19.04 -15.22 6.43
N SER A 667 19.84 -15.22 5.38
CA SER A 667 19.55 -15.76 4.06
C SER A 667 20.66 -16.72 3.65
N LEU A 668 20.28 -17.95 3.31
CA LEU A 668 21.14 -19.04 2.86
C LEU A 668 20.96 -19.23 1.35
N GLY A 669 22.04 -19.49 0.61
CA GLY A 669 21.98 -19.75 -0.84
C GLY A 669 22.10 -18.49 -1.73
N ILE A 670 21.83 -17.30 -1.17
CA ILE A 670 21.96 -16.00 -1.83
C ILE A 670 22.69 -15.04 -0.89
N ASP A 671 23.81 -14.50 -1.37
CA ASP A 671 24.49 -13.33 -0.79
C ASP A 671 23.73 -12.07 -1.22
N ARG A 672 23.32 -11.24 -0.26
CA ARG A 672 22.56 -10.00 -0.48
C ARG A 672 23.30 -8.75 0.00
N THR A 673 24.60 -8.85 0.23
CA THR A 673 25.39 -7.74 0.79
C THR A 673 25.33 -6.51 -0.12
N ASP A 674 25.30 -6.71 -1.44
CA ASP A 674 25.12 -5.64 -2.43
C ASP A 674 23.80 -4.85 -2.28
N ASP A 675 22.71 -5.46 -1.81
CA ASP A 675 21.42 -4.74 -1.60
C ASP A 675 21.52 -3.67 -0.49
N PHE A 676 22.51 -3.80 0.40
CA PHE A 676 22.79 -2.90 1.52
C PHE A 676 24.03 -2.03 1.29
N ILE A 677 24.96 -2.47 0.42
CA ILE A 677 26.21 -1.77 0.09
C ILE A 677 26.08 -0.87 -1.14
N ASN A 678 25.39 -1.30 -2.20
CA ASN A 678 25.49 -0.64 -3.50
C ASN A 678 24.50 0.53 -3.71
N ASN A 679 25.02 1.71 -3.41
CA ASN A 679 24.87 2.82 -4.36
C ASN A 679 26.05 2.81 -5.32
N ASN A 680 25.80 2.60 -6.62
CA ASN A 680 26.82 2.70 -7.67
C ASN A 680 27.65 3.99 -7.52
N LEU A 681 28.96 3.82 -7.30
CA LEU A 681 29.96 4.89 -7.30
C LEU A 681 29.96 5.65 -8.63
#